data_AF-A0A076MXM6-F1
#
_entry.id   AF-A0A076MXM6-F1
#
_cell.length_a   1.000
_cell.length_b   1.000
_cell.length_c   1.000
_cell.angle_alpha   90.00
_cell.angle_beta   90.00
_cell.angle_gamma   90.00
#
_symmetry.space_group_name_H-M   'P 1'
#
loop_
_entity.id
_entity.type
_entity.pdbx_description
1 polymer ?
#
loop_
_entity_poly.entity_id
_entity_poly.type
_entity_poly.pdbx_seq_one_letter_code
_entity_poly.pdbx_strand_id
1 'polypeptide(L)'
;MAGIGIVGAGIAGLHLGLQLRQHDVPVTIYSGRTAEQLAGGRLPNSVAHHHTTVAHERLLGIDHWDAEEYFYFGHHHYIGLPDPLSFPGSFTAPSRALDYRIYLPRILADFTVRGGDFQVRPVDPADVAELSDRHDLVIVAFGRGSLSAMFPRRADKSTFDSPLRKLCVGLYEGIAHSEPRGVTMSISPGSGELLEIPIFSFAGHVTAPLFENIPGGDTEVLAETRYDDGPSAFEKLVLEKTRRHHPRTFERIAPAKFRLTGPQDLLQGGVLPSVREDYTRLPNGKYVVALGDAHTLVDPVVGQGANGASYSAWELGRTILEDQTFDERFAPRTCCSCSARCRRARRRRTPSPTTSATRTASGTSSRRPNGCGSSWLGTGWRSELSVAGRKVPGVMDYLSIPTAAGTFDAIAAGPADGRPVLLLHGFPEAAISWEYQVAVLGDRGFRAVAPDQRGYSPGVRPEQAAEYGMDELVGDVLAIADALEWSRFDLVGHDWGGAVAWWTASEHPERLRTLTAVSTPHPGALGQALRTDEDQQMRSQYMRDWRSGSTERQMLANNAEALRRMFEWKVPQSRVDEYIRRLSEPGALTAALNWYRANRPRAAIDKVSVPTLYVWSTEDVALGSTAALDTENWVTGPYTFQMLEDVTHWIPEEVPEVLTAMMLEHLNAF
;
A
#
# COMPACT_ATOMS: atom_id res chain seq x y z
N MET A 1 15.45 -32.27 -3.46
CA MET A 1 14.35 -31.55 -4.13
C MET A 1 14.72 -31.39 -5.59
N ALA A 2 13.76 -31.57 -6.49
CA ALA A 2 13.94 -31.38 -7.93
C ALA A 2 13.95 -29.88 -8.31
N GLY A 3 13.63 -29.00 -7.35
CA GLY A 3 13.77 -27.56 -7.46
C GLY A 3 12.58 -26.90 -8.15
N ILE A 4 12.70 -25.60 -8.37
CA ILE A 4 11.66 -24.76 -8.96
C ILE A 4 12.01 -24.42 -10.40
N GLY A 5 11.10 -24.71 -11.33
CA GLY A 5 11.22 -24.34 -12.74
C GLY A 5 10.48 -23.05 -13.04
N ILE A 6 11.15 -22.05 -13.64
CA ILE A 6 10.55 -20.76 -13.98
C ILE A 6 10.65 -20.54 -15.49
N VAL A 7 9.52 -20.38 -16.17
CA VAL A 7 9.44 -20.09 -17.59
C VAL A 7 9.31 -18.59 -17.79
N GLY A 8 10.41 -17.94 -18.18
CA GLY A 8 10.50 -16.50 -18.46
C GLY A 8 11.53 -15.77 -17.62
N ALA A 9 12.48 -15.11 -18.28
CA ALA A 9 13.54 -14.30 -17.66
C ALA A 9 13.20 -12.80 -17.60
N GLY A 10 11.94 -12.46 -17.33
CA GLY A 10 11.52 -11.09 -17.01
C GLY A 10 11.80 -10.76 -15.54
N ILE A 11 11.46 -9.54 -15.12
CA ILE A 11 11.64 -9.10 -13.73
C ILE A 11 10.99 -10.06 -12.72
N ALA A 12 9.77 -10.53 -12.99
CA ALA A 12 9.06 -11.49 -12.15
C ALA A 12 9.87 -12.79 -11.93
N GLY A 13 10.31 -13.42 -13.01
CA GLY A 13 11.03 -14.69 -12.94
C GLY A 13 12.42 -14.55 -12.31
N LEU A 14 13.14 -13.47 -12.62
CA LEU A 14 14.47 -13.23 -12.08
C LEU A 14 14.43 -12.84 -10.60
N HIS A 15 13.49 -12.00 -10.17
CA HIS A 15 13.33 -11.66 -8.75
C HIS A 15 12.96 -12.89 -7.92
N LEU A 16 12.01 -13.69 -8.39
CA LEU A 16 11.63 -14.94 -7.71
C LEU A 16 12.81 -15.91 -7.65
N GLY A 17 13.50 -16.11 -8.78
CA GLY A 17 14.64 -17.01 -8.84
C GLY A 17 15.76 -16.59 -7.89
N LEU A 18 16.09 -15.30 -7.85
CA LEU A 18 17.09 -14.75 -6.93
C LEU A 18 16.68 -14.90 -5.46
N GLN A 19 15.43 -14.64 -5.12
CA GLN A 19 14.92 -14.81 -3.76
C GLN A 19 15.06 -16.27 -3.31
N LEU A 20 14.59 -17.22 -4.13
CA LEU A 20 14.69 -18.65 -3.83
C LEU A 20 16.16 -19.11 -3.72
N ARG A 21 17.05 -18.58 -4.58
CA ARG A 21 18.50 -18.87 -4.49
C ARG A 21 19.14 -18.31 -3.21
N GLN A 22 18.65 -17.22 -2.63
CA GLN A 22 19.14 -16.75 -1.31
C GLN A 22 18.84 -17.73 -0.17
N HIS A 23 17.88 -18.64 -0.35
CA HIS A 23 17.50 -19.68 0.60
C HIS A 23 17.89 -21.09 0.12
N ASP A 24 18.89 -21.19 -0.75
CA ASP A 24 19.45 -22.45 -1.27
C ASP A 24 18.46 -23.36 -2.02
N VAL A 25 17.26 -22.87 -2.39
CA VAL A 25 16.31 -23.61 -3.20
C VAL A 25 16.86 -23.74 -4.63
N PRO A 26 16.97 -24.94 -5.22
CA PRO A 26 17.42 -25.09 -6.60
C PRO A 26 16.42 -24.44 -7.57
N VAL A 27 16.90 -23.59 -8.49
CA VAL A 27 16.04 -22.91 -9.46
C VAL A 27 16.62 -23.05 -10.86
N THR A 28 15.76 -23.42 -11.81
CA THR A 28 16.06 -23.35 -13.25
C THR A 28 15.16 -22.33 -13.94
N ILE A 29 15.75 -21.34 -14.61
CA ILE A 29 15.03 -20.37 -15.46
C ILE A 29 15.15 -20.76 -16.93
N TYR A 30 14.02 -20.92 -17.60
CA TYR A 30 13.90 -21.19 -19.03
C TYR A 30 13.57 -19.90 -19.80
N SER A 31 14.34 -19.62 -20.85
CA SER A 31 14.11 -18.45 -21.72
C SER A 31 14.42 -18.79 -23.17
N GLY A 32 13.61 -18.27 -24.10
CA GLY A 32 13.90 -18.37 -25.54
C GLY A 32 15.01 -17.43 -26.03
N ARG A 33 15.61 -16.60 -25.15
CA ARG A 33 16.64 -15.62 -25.50
C ARG A 33 17.83 -15.68 -24.55
N THR A 34 19.04 -15.50 -25.08
CA THR A 34 20.27 -15.29 -24.29
C THR A 34 20.33 -13.88 -23.70
N ALA A 35 21.26 -13.65 -22.76
CA ALA A 35 21.52 -12.33 -22.19
C ALA A 35 21.93 -11.31 -23.27
N GLU A 36 22.76 -11.72 -24.23
CA GLU A 36 23.23 -10.90 -25.35
C GLU A 36 22.10 -10.57 -26.31
N GLN A 37 21.21 -11.53 -26.59
CA GLN A 37 20.02 -11.30 -27.42
C GLN A 37 19.01 -10.37 -26.75
N LEU A 38 18.92 -10.40 -25.41
CA LEU A 38 18.14 -9.42 -24.65
C LEU A 38 18.78 -8.02 -24.75
N ALA A 39 20.09 -7.92 -24.56
CA ALA A 39 20.82 -6.65 -24.62
C ALA A 39 20.76 -5.98 -26.01
N GLY A 40 20.89 -6.77 -27.09
CA GLY A 40 20.86 -6.28 -28.47
C GLY A 40 19.45 -6.17 -29.09
N GLY A 41 18.40 -6.46 -28.32
CA GLY A 41 17.02 -6.50 -28.81
C GLY A 41 16.36 -5.13 -28.98
N ARG A 42 15.12 -5.16 -29.49
CA ARG A 42 14.19 -4.01 -29.45
C ARG A 42 13.88 -3.63 -28.01
N LEU A 43 13.59 -2.35 -27.80
CA LEU A 43 13.09 -1.81 -26.54
C LEU A 43 11.90 -2.67 -26.07
N PRO A 44 12.02 -3.37 -24.93
CA PRO A 44 10.97 -4.28 -24.49
C PRO A 44 9.79 -3.51 -23.87
N ASN A 45 10.09 -2.49 -23.06
CA ASN A 45 9.16 -1.60 -22.38
C ASN A 45 9.93 -0.40 -21.76
N SER A 46 9.24 0.69 -21.41
CA SER A 46 9.76 1.85 -20.67
C SER A 46 9.33 1.77 -19.21
N VAL A 47 10.17 1.17 -18.36
CA VAL A 47 9.76 0.74 -17.02
C VAL A 47 10.34 1.62 -15.92
N ALA A 48 9.48 2.03 -14.99
CA ALA A 48 9.86 2.62 -13.73
C ALA A 48 9.86 1.58 -12.59
N HIS A 49 10.91 1.58 -11.78
CA HIS A 49 10.98 0.92 -10.48
C HIS A 49 10.63 1.93 -9.40
N HIS A 50 9.52 1.71 -8.72
CA HIS A 50 9.12 2.48 -7.55
C HIS A 50 9.82 1.97 -6.30
N HIS A 51 9.74 2.76 -5.23
CA HIS A 51 10.46 2.49 -3.98
C HIS A 51 10.33 1.05 -3.46
N THR A 52 9.17 0.40 -3.61
CA THR A 52 8.98 -1.00 -3.20
C THR A 52 9.82 -1.97 -4.01
N THR A 53 9.91 -1.78 -5.32
CA THR A 53 10.74 -2.62 -6.20
C THR A 53 12.22 -2.36 -5.95
N VAL A 54 12.60 -1.10 -5.74
CA VAL A 54 13.98 -0.76 -5.33
C VAL A 54 14.33 -1.40 -3.99
N ALA A 55 13.39 -1.45 -3.04
CA ALA A 55 13.59 -2.13 -1.76
C ALA A 55 13.80 -3.65 -1.95
N HIS A 56 13.02 -4.30 -2.81
CA HIS A 56 13.25 -5.72 -3.14
C HIS A 56 14.62 -5.93 -3.79
N GLU A 57 15.05 -5.06 -4.71
CA GLU A 57 16.36 -5.16 -5.34
C GLU A 57 17.50 -5.07 -4.33
N ARG A 58 17.36 -4.23 -3.30
CA ARG A 58 18.32 -4.15 -2.17
C ARG A 58 18.33 -5.42 -1.33
N LEU A 59 17.15 -5.95 -0.99
CA LEU A 59 17.04 -7.20 -0.22
C LEU A 59 17.60 -8.40 -0.99
N LEU A 60 17.40 -8.41 -2.30
CA LEU A 60 18.00 -9.37 -3.23
C LEU A 60 19.49 -9.11 -3.47
N GLY A 61 20.06 -7.99 -3.01
CA GLY A 61 21.46 -7.63 -3.23
C GLY A 61 21.81 -7.44 -4.71
N ILE A 62 20.90 -6.87 -5.51
CA ILE A 62 21.06 -6.61 -6.96
C ILE A 62 20.86 -5.12 -7.30
N ASP A 63 20.95 -4.23 -6.32
CA ASP A 63 20.83 -2.79 -6.50
C ASP A 63 22.11 -2.17 -7.08
N HIS A 64 22.38 -2.40 -8.38
CA HIS A 64 23.62 -1.91 -9.04
C HIS A 64 23.57 -0.43 -9.45
N TRP A 65 22.44 0.26 -9.26
CA TRP A 65 22.20 1.64 -9.70
C TRP A 65 21.72 2.52 -8.54
N ASP A 66 22.43 2.47 -7.41
CA ASP A 66 22.06 3.09 -6.13
C ASP A 66 22.46 4.58 -6.02
N ALA A 67 23.24 5.10 -6.97
CA ALA A 67 23.61 6.50 -7.04
C ALA A 67 22.42 7.41 -7.40
N GLU A 68 22.38 8.62 -6.81
CA GLU A 68 21.31 9.61 -6.96
C GLU A 68 20.99 9.93 -8.44
N GLU A 69 22.00 9.88 -9.31
CA GLU A 69 21.84 10.15 -10.74
C GLU A 69 20.89 9.20 -11.46
N TYR A 70 20.60 8.00 -10.93
CA TYR A 70 19.63 7.08 -11.53
C TYR A 70 18.19 7.33 -11.08
N PHE A 71 18.00 8.18 -10.09
CA PHE A 71 16.70 8.41 -9.46
C PHE A 71 15.98 9.66 -9.97
N TYR A 72 14.67 9.66 -9.74
CA TYR A 72 13.78 10.79 -9.88
C TYR A 72 12.79 10.83 -8.71
N PHE A 73 12.27 12.02 -8.40
CA PHE A 73 11.73 12.33 -7.06
C PHE A 73 10.24 12.66 -7.04
N GLY A 74 9.57 12.55 -8.19
CA GLY A 74 8.15 12.85 -8.27
C GLY A 74 7.61 12.86 -9.69
N HIS A 75 6.36 13.29 -9.78
CA HIS A 75 5.62 13.51 -11.01
C HIS A 75 5.32 15.00 -11.23
N HIS A 76 5.37 15.42 -12.48
CA HIS A 76 4.86 16.71 -12.93
C HIS A 76 3.60 16.46 -13.73
N HIS A 77 2.51 17.16 -13.42
CA HIS A 77 1.24 16.96 -14.10
C HIS A 77 0.92 18.15 -15.00
N TYR A 78 0.48 17.87 -16.22
CA TYR A 78 -0.10 18.84 -17.14
C TYR A 78 -1.42 18.31 -17.69
N ILE A 79 -2.47 19.13 -17.66
CA ILE A 79 -3.78 18.79 -18.23
C ILE A 79 -4.18 19.90 -19.20
N GLY A 80 -4.22 19.58 -20.50
CA GLY A 80 -4.49 20.50 -21.60
C GLY A 80 -5.97 20.87 -21.77
N LEU A 81 -6.61 21.35 -20.71
CA LEU A 81 -7.94 21.96 -20.76
C LEU A 81 -7.87 23.36 -21.40
N PRO A 82 -9.02 24.00 -21.76
CA PRO A 82 -9.03 25.40 -22.21
C PRO A 82 -8.33 26.36 -21.24
N ASP A 83 -8.42 26.07 -19.93
CA ASP A 83 -7.56 26.65 -18.90
C ASP A 83 -6.63 25.54 -18.36
N PRO A 84 -5.36 25.47 -18.82
CA PRO A 84 -4.49 24.34 -18.52
C PRO A 84 -4.14 24.24 -17.03
N LEU A 85 -4.20 23.02 -16.49
CA LEU A 85 -3.80 22.74 -15.12
C LEU A 85 -2.36 22.20 -15.08
N SER A 86 -1.55 22.72 -14.16
CA SER A 86 -0.21 22.20 -13.88
C SER A 86 0.06 22.15 -12.40
N PHE A 87 0.58 21.02 -11.92
CA PHE A 87 0.96 20.85 -10.52
C PHE A 87 2.02 19.74 -10.36
N PRO A 88 2.93 19.87 -9.38
CA PRO A 88 3.87 18.81 -9.04
C PRO A 88 3.26 17.81 -8.04
N GLY A 89 3.81 16.61 -7.99
CA GLY A 89 3.59 15.60 -6.96
C GLY A 89 4.93 15.01 -6.55
N SER A 90 5.34 15.22 -5.30
CA SER A 90 6.58 14.67 -4.78
C SER A 90 6.38 13.26 -4.24
N PHE A 91 7.39 12.41 -4.36
CA PHE A 91 7.41 11.10 -3.74
C PHE A 91 8.03 11.16 -2.35
N THR A 92 7.57 10.28 -1.47
CA THR A 92 8.20 10.04 -0.16
C THR A 92 9.52 9.29 -0.28
N ALA A 93 9.68 8.51 -1.35
CA ALA A 93 10.90 7.80 -1.69
C ALA A 93 11.12 7.82 -3.21
N PRO A 94 12.38 7.95 -3.68
CA PRO A 94 12.67 8.11 -5.09
C PRO A 94 12.35 6.84 -5.89
N SER A 95 12.08 7.04 -7.18
CA SER A 95 11.92 5.97 -8.17
C SER A 95 13.03 6.07 -9.21
N ARG A 96 13.24 5.03 -10.00
CA ARG A 96 14.20 5.05 -11.12
C ARG A 96 13.61 4.40 -12.36
N ALA A 97 14.16 4.71 -13.53
CA ALA A 97 13.85 3.96 -14.74
C ALA A 97 15.14 3.55 -15.43
N LEU A 98 15.23 2.27 -15.78
CA LEU A 98 16.39 1.67 -16.39
C LEU A 98 15.98 0.94 -17.66
N ASP A 99 16.80 1.03 -18.69
CA ASP A 99 16.63 0.22 -19.88
C ASP A 99 16.76 -1.26 -19.53
N TYR A 100 15.71 -2.04 -19.78
CA TYR A 100 15.67 -3.47 -19.45
C TYR A 100 16.68 -4.31 -20.24
N ARG A 101 17.23 -3.77 -21.32
CA ARG A 101 18.34 -4.37 -22.08
C ARG A 101 19.67 -4.25 -21.34
N ILE A 102 19.75 -3.38 -20.34
CA ILE A 102 20.89 -3.27 -19.41
C ILE A 102 20.57 -4.01 -18.11
N TYR A 103 19.39 -3.72 -17.55
CA TYR A 103 18.99 -4.23 -16.23
C TYR A 103 18.83 -5.77 -16.22
N LEU A 104 18.06 -6.36 -17.15
CA LEU A 104 17.77 -7.80 -17.12
C LEU A 104 19.02 -8.67 -17.33
N PRO A 105 19.91 -8.39 -18.31
CA PRO A 105 21.14 -9.16 -18.45
C PRO A 105 22.05 -9.09 -17.22
N ARG A 106 22.10 -7.93 -16.55
CA ARG A 106 22.92 -7.77 -15.34
C ARG A 106 22.43 -8.66 -14.20
N ILE A 107 21.12 -8.62 -13.89
CA ILE A 107 20.57 -9.43 -12.80
C ILE A 107 20.51 -10.92 -13.15
N LEU A 108 20.41 -11.27 -14.44
CA LEU A 108 20.55 -12.64 -14.90
C LEU A 108 21.96 -13.16 -14.65
N ALA A 109 22.99 -12.34 -14.85
CA ALA A 109 24.35 -12.71 -14.48
C ALA A 109 24.48 -12.95 -12.97
N ASP A 110 23.85 -12.12 -12.12
CA ASP A 110 23.83 -12.35 -10.66
C ASP A 110 23.15 -13.68 -10.30
N PHE A 111 22.04 -14.01 -10.97
CA PHE A 111 21.33 -15.28 -10.77
C PHE A 111 22.23 -16.48 -11.08
N THR A 112 22.93 -16.46 -12.23
CA THR A 112 23.85 -17.54 -12.62
C THR A 112 25.05 -17.64 -11.67
N VAL A 113 25.63 -16.51 -11.26
CA VAL A 113 26.76 -16.47 -10.29
C VAL A 113 26.35 -17.08 -8.94
N ARG A 114 25.08 -16.96 -8.54
CA ARG A 114 24.54 -17.53 -7.29
C ARG A 114 24.05 -18.98 -7.44
N GLY A 115 24.51 -19.67 -8.49
CA GLY A 115 24.21 -21.08 -8.73
C GLY A 115 22.80 -21.34 -9.27
N GLY A 116 22.12 -20.32 -9.79
CA GLY A 116 20.91 -20.51 -10.57
C GLY A 116 21.21 -21.15 -11.93
N ASP A 117 20.38 -22.09 -12.36
CA ASP A 117 20.51 -22.73 -13.67
C ASP A 117 19.72 -21.93 -14.72
N PHE A 118 20.36 -21.50 -15.79
CA PHE A 118 19.72 -20.74 -16.86
C PHE A 118 19.80 -21.52 -18.17
N GLN A 119 18.63 -21.88 -18.71
CA GLN A 119 18.52 -22.67 -19.92
C GLN A 119 17.90 -21.85 -21.06
N VAL A 120 18.67 -21.72 -22.14
CA VAL A 120 18.22 -21.09 -23.38
C VAL A 120 17.40 -22.11 -24.17
N ARG A 121 16.14 -22.27 -23.79
CA ARG A 121 15.16 -23.18 -24.41
C ARG A 121 13.84 -22.42 -24.58
N PRO A 122 13.34 -22.23 -25.81
CA PRO A 122 11.96 -21.86 -26.03
C PRO A 122 11.04 -22.92 -25.41
N VAL A 123 10.03 -22.48 -24.67
CA VAL A 123 9.08 -23.37 -23.98
C VAL A 123 7.70 -23.07 -24.53
N ASP A 124 7.01 -24.10 -25.02
CA ASP A 124 5.61 -24.06 -25.41
C ASP A 124 4.72 -24.70 -24.33
N PRO A 125 3.40 -24.49 -24.36
CA PRO A 125 2.48 -25.09 -23.38
C PRO A 125 2.60 -26.61 -23.24
N ALA A 126 2.97 -27.32 -24.31
CA ALA A 126 3.17 -28.77 -24.29
C ALA A 126 4.40 -29.18 -23.47
N ASP A 127 5.46 -28.36 -23.44
CA ASP A 127 6.67 -28.61 -22.66
C ASP A 127 6.44 -28.43 -21.14
N VAL A 128 5.44 -27.63 -20.74
CA VAL A 128 5.19 -27.33 -19.32
C VAL A 128 4.86 -28.59 -18.52
N ALA A 129 4.18 -29.56 -19.14
CA ALA A 129 3.93 -30.87 -18.51
C ALA A 129 5.23 -31.64 -18.27
N GLU A 130 6.12 -31.72 -19.27
CA GLU A 130 7.45 -32.33 -19.14
C GLU A 130 8.28 -31.63 -18.04
N LEU A 131 8.28 -30.30 -18.02
CA LEU A 131 8.99 -29.52 -17.01
C LEU A 131 8.43 -29.76 -15.61
N SER A 132 7.11 -29.94 -15.48
CA SER A 132 6.48 -30.25 -14.20
C SER A 132 6.87 -31.62 -13.67
N ASP A 133 7.30 -32.56 -14.51
CA ASP A 133 7.86 -33.85 -14.05
C ASP A 133 9.30 -33.73 -13.56
N ARG A 134 10.02 -32.70 -14.00
CA ARG A 134 11.42 -32.41 -13.65
C ARG A 134 11.58 -31.48 -12.45
N HIS A 135 10.54 -30.77 -12.06
CA HIS A 135 10.55 -29.79 -10.98
C HIS A 135 9.43 -30.06 -9.98
N ASP A 136 9.63 -29.61 -8.75
CA ASP A 136 8.61 -29.72 -7.71
C ASP A 136 7.44 -28.76 -7.98
N LEU A 137 7.73 -27.59 -8.57
CA LEU A 137 6.74 -26.62 -9.06
C LEU A 137 7.25 -25.94 -10.33
N VAL A 138 6.35 -25.67 -11.27
CA VAL A 138 6.62 -24.83 -12.44
C VAL A 138 5.83 -23.53 -12.34
N ILE A 139 6.51 -22.43 -12.66
CA ILE A 139 5.97 -21.07 -12.68
C ILE A 139 6.11 -20.50 -14.09
N VAL A 140 5.04 -19.95 -14.63
CA VAL A 140 5.03 -19.26 -15.92
C VAL A 140 5.04 -17.76 -15.66
N ALA A 141 6.18 -17.12 -15.92
CA ALA A 141 6.41 -15.69 -15.75
C ALA A 141 6.48 -14.94 -17.11
N PHE A 142 5.99 -15.57 -18.18
CA PHE A 142 6.03 -15.03 -19.55
C PHE A 142 4.64 -14.70 -20.07
N GLY A 143 4.33 -13.41 -20.23
CA GLY A 143 2.98 -12.93 -20.53
C GLY A 143 2.58 -12.82 -22.00
N ARG A 144 3.40 -13.30 -22.95
CA ARG A 144 3.11 -13.23 -24.39
C ARG A 144 2.92 -14.61 -25.00
N GLY A 145 2.05 -14.69 -26.01
CA GLY A 145 1.87 -15.91 -26.81
C GLY A 145 1.10 -17.03 -26.13
N SER A 146 1.35 -18.25 -26.60
CA SER A 146 0.64 -19.49 -26.26
C SER A 146 0.71 -19.85 -24.77
N LEU A 147 1.81 -19.54 -24.08
CA LEU A 147 1.98 -19.80 -22.64
C LEU A 147 0.96 -19.07 -21.76
N SER A 148 0.67 -17.80 -22.06
CA SER A 148 -0.32 -17.04 -21.30
C SER A 148 -1.75 -17.58 -21.47
N ALA A 149 -2.03 -18.27 -22.58
CA ALA A 149 -3.34 -18.85 -22.87
C ALA A 149 -3.64 -20.12 -22.06
N MET A 150 -2.63 -20.69 -21.37
CA MET A 150 -2.82 -21.79 -20.41
C MET A 150 -3.68 -21.36 -19.21
N PHE A 151 -3.71 -20.06 -18.93
CA PHE A 151 -4.46 -19.46 -17.85
C PHE A 151 -5.69 -18.75 -18.43
N PRO A 152 -6.91 -19.25 -18.19
CA PRO A 152 -8.11 -18.62 -18.72
C PRO A 152 -8.24 -17.15 -18.31
N ARG A 153 -8.68 -16.29 -19.24
CA ARG A 153 -8.93 -14.87 -18.94
C ARG A 153 -10.17 -14.75 -18.04
N ARG A 154 -10.02 -14.03 -16.92
CA ARG A 154 -11.08 -13.75 -15.96
C ARG A 154 -11.99 -12.65 -16.44
N ALA A 155 -13.18 -13.01 -16.91
CA ALA A 155 -14.18 -12.05 -17.42
C ALA A 155 -14.66 -11.06 -16.33
N ASP A 156 -14.75 -11.51 -15.07
CA ASP A 156 -15.15 -10.67 -13.93
C ASP A 156 -14.13 -9.56 -13.59
N LYS A 157 -12.88 -9.71 -14.05
CA LYS A 157 -11.78 -8.77 -13.80
C LYS A 157 -11.25 -8.07 -15.05
N SER A 158 -11.61 -8.57 -16.24
CA SER A 158 -11.09 -8.08 -17.52
C SER A 158 -12.22 -7.47 -18.35
N THR A 159 -12.45 -6.17 -18.18
CA THR A 159 -13.61 -5.46 -18.77
C THR A 159 -13.42 -5.01 -20.22
N PHE A 160 -12.20 -5.07 -20.77
CA PHE A 160 -11.91 -4.52 -22.10
C PHE A 160 -11.48 -5.64 -23.05
N ASP A 161 -12.07 -5.68 -24.23
CA ASP A 161 -11.80 -6.73 -25.23
C ASP A 161 -10.90 -6.25 -26.38
N SER A 162 -10.46 -4.99 -26.32
CA SER A 162 -9.46 -4.40 -27.20
C SER A 162 -8.55 -3.43 -26.42
N PRO A 163 -7.33 -3.16 -26.91
CA PRO A 163 -6.49 -2.10 -26.36
C PRO A 163 -7.19 -0.75 -26.34
N LEU A 164 -7.13 -0.04 -25.21
CA LEU A 164 -7.74 1.28 -25.07
C LEU A 164 -6.89 2.41 -25.65
N ARG A 165 -5.60 2.14 -25.84
CA ARG A 165 -4.60 3.09 -26.34
C ARG A 165 -3.72 2.45 -27.41
N LYS A 166 -3.31 3.27 -28.36
CA LYS A 166 -2.29 2.98 -29.36
C LYS A 166 -0.98 3.55 -28.83
N LEU A 167 -0.07 2.67 -28.43
CA LEU A 167 1.17 3.03 -27.77
C LEU A 167 2.25 3.38 -28.78
N CYS A 168 2.98 4.45 -28.51
CA CYS A 168 4.22 4.79 -29.18
C CYS A 168 5.20 5.27 -28.11
N VAL A 169 6.26 4.51 -27.87
CA VAL A 169 7.31 4.88 -26.93
C VAL A 169 8.67 4.73 -27.58
N GLY A 170 9.55 5.69 -27.34
CA GLY A 170 10.95 5.51 -27.69
C GLY A 170 11.91 6.27 -26.80
N LEU A 171 13.20 6.01 -26.95
CA LEU A 171 14.25 6.68 -26.18
C LEU A 171 14.85 7.83 -27.01
N TYR A 172 14.77 9.05 -26.50
CA TYR A 172 15.17 10.26 -27.25
C TYR A 172 16.24 11.06 -26.50
N GLU A 173 17.18 11.58 -27.29
CA GLU A 173 18.05 12.66 -26.87
C GLU A 173 17.36 14.02 -27.04
N GLY A 174 17.92 15.06 -26.42
CA GLY A 174 17.49 16.44 -26.65
C GLY A 174 16.22 16.87 -25.92
N ILE A 175 15.70 16.06 -24.99
CA ILE A 175 14.64 16.45 -24.04
C ILE A 175 15.27 16.69 -22.67
N ALA A 176 15.28 17.93 -22.18
CA ALA A 176 15.75 18.21 -20.82
C ALA A 176 14.74 17.70 -19.78
N HIS A 177 15.24 17.18 -18.65
CA HIS A 177 14.39 16.71 -17.57
C HIS A 177 13.62 17.87 -16.90
N SER A 178 12.53 17.51 -16.23
CA SER A 178 11.86 18.45 -15.30
C SER A 178 12.75 18.77 -14.11
N GLU A 179 12.55 19.93 -13.50
CA GLU A 179 13.17 20.29 -12.22
C GLU A 179 12.10 20.47 -11.13
N PRO A 180 12.13 19.70 -10.01
CA PRO A 180 13.06 18.59 -9.73
C PRO A 180 12.88 17.40 -10.70
N ARG A 181 13.93 16.60 -10.90
CA ARG A 181 13.91 15.43 -11.79
C ARG A 181 12.73 14.53 -11.49
N GLY A 182 11.88 14.29 -12.49
CA GLY A 182 10.60 13.59 -12.33
C GLY A 182 10.01 13.17 -13.66
N VAL A 183 9.00 12.29 -13.60
CA VAL A 183 8.18 11.91 -14.76
C VAL A 183 7.18 13.03 -15.04
N THR A 184 7.02 13.46 -16.28
CA THR A 184 5.90 14.35 -16.65
C THR A 184 4.73 13.53 -17.17
N MET A 185 3.57 13.64 -16.51
CA MET A 185 2.30 13.09 -16.96
C MET A 185 1.48 14.20 -17.61
N SER A 186 1.36 14.17 -18.93
CA SER A 186 0.71 15.20 -19.72
C SER A 186 -0.53 14.65 -20.42
N ILE A 187 -1.69 15.23 -20.15
CA ILE A 187 -2.98 14.78 -20.69
C ILE A 187 -3.46 15.78 -21.73
N SER A 188 -3.71 15.31 -22.96
CA SER A 188 -4.36 16.07 -24.02
C SER A 188 -5.78 15.54 -24.24
N PRO A 189 -6.81 16.22 -23.70
CA PRO A 189 -8.20 15.76 -23.80
C PRO A 189 -8.60 15.44 -25.25
N GLY A 190 -9.09 14.22 -25.47
CA GLY A 190 -9.54 13.73 -26.78
C GLY A 190 -8.43 13.29 -27.74
N SER A 191 -7.15 13.44 -27.39
CA SER A 191 -6.02 12.95 -28.21
C SER A 191 -5.22 11.85 -27.53
N GLY A 192 -4.90 12.00 -26.25
CA GLY A 192 -4.17 10.98 -25.50
C GLY A 192 -3.34 11.51 -24.33
N GLU A 193 -2.59 10.62 -23.72
CA GLU A 193 -1.69 10.90 -22.61
C GLU A 193 -0.22 10.75 -23.04
N LEU A 194 0.68 11.47 -22.37
CA LEU A 194 2.13 11.38 -22.53
C LEU A 194 2.75 11.18 -21.15
N LEU A 195 3.51 10.10 -20.99
CA LEU A 195 4.42 9.90 -19.87
C LEU A 195 5.85 10.16 -20.35
N GLU A 196 6.44 11.26 -19.90
CA GLU A 196 7.84 11.61 -20.16
C GLU A 196 8.70 11.05 -19.02
N ILE A 197 9.41 9.94 -19.27
CA ILE A 197 10.12 9.20 -18.23
C ILE A 197 11.63 9.44 -18.35
N PRO A 198 12.31 9.99 -17.32
CA PRO A 198 13.77 10.04 -17.28
C PRO A 198 14.32 8.63 -17.12
N ILE A 199 15.14 8.15 -18.07
CA ILE A 199 15.60 6.77 -18.12
C ILE A 199 17.09 6.67 -18.45
N PHE A 200 17.78 5.72 -17.82
CA PHE A 200 19.18 5.41 -18.15
C PHE A 200 19.24 4.29 -19.19
N SER A 201 19.96 4.51 -20.29
CA SER A 201 20.14 3.57 -21.41
C SER A 201 21.61 3.57 -21.89
N PHE A 202 21.91 2.87 -22.99
CA PHE A 202 23.25 2.79 -23.58
C PHE A 202 23.77 4.16 -24.05
N ALA A 203 22.87 5.09 -24.37
CA ALA A 203 23.19 6.48 -24.69
C ALA A 203 23.38 7.37 -23.44
N GLY A 204 23.37 6.79 -22.23
CA GLY A 204 23.39 7.51 -20.96
C GLY A 204 21.98 7.92 -20.50
N HIS A 205 21.88 9.08 -19.84
CA HIS A 205 20.60 9.63 -19.40
C HIS A 205 19.84 10.24 -20.58
N VAL A 206 18.71 9.63 -20.91
CA VAL A 206 17.81 10.03 -21.99
C VAL A 206 16.38 10.09 -21.46
N THR A 207 15.44 10.46 -22.32
CA THR A 207 14.03 10.58 -21.93
C THR A 207 13.19 9.65 -22.80
N ALA A 208 12.30 8.90 -22.18
CA ALA A 208 11.32 8.04 -22.83
C ALA A 208 9.93 8.68 -22.83
N PRO A 209 9.54 9.45 -23.87
CA PRO A 209 8.16 9.82 -24.10
C PRO A 209 7.34 8.60 -24.52
N LEU A 210 6.47 8.13 -23.62
CA LEU A 210 5.43 7.13 -23.88
C LEU A 210 4.13 7.86 -24.22
N PHE A 211 3.75 7.82 -25.50
CA PHE A 211 2.47 8.31 -26.00
C PHE A 211 1.40 7.21 -25.91
N GLU A 212 0.40 7.47 -25.09
CA GLU A 212 -0.83 6.70 -24.90
C GLU A 212 -1.91 7.32 -25.79
N ASN A 213 -1.93 6.97 -27.08
CA ASN A 213 -2.78 7.66 -28.04
C ASN A 213 -4.21 7.09 -28.04
N ILE A 214 -5.22 7.97 -28.02
CA ILE A 214 -6.62 7.56 -28.16
C ILE A 214 -6.85 7.13 -29.61
N PRO A 215 -7.44 5.94 -29.86
CA PRO A 215 -7.84 5.54 -31.21
C PRO A 215 -8.81 6.57 -31.84
N GLY A 216 -8.53 7.02 -33.05
CA GLY A 216 -9.22 8.09 -33.76
C GLY A 216 -8.78 9.52 -33.38
N GLY A 217 -7.85 9.68 -32.45
CA GLY A 217 -7.32 10.98 -32.02
C GLY A 217 -6.18 11.51 -32.91
N ASP A 218 -5.87 12.81 -32.81
CA ASP A 218 -4.83 13.46 -33.64
C ASP A 218 -3.43 12.87 -33.44
N THR A 219 -3.16 12.24 -32.30
CA THR A 219 -1.87 11.63 -31.97
C THR A 219 -1.78 10.14 -32.32
N GLU A 220 -2.87 9.48 -32.77
CA GLU A 220 -2.86 8.06 -33.16
C GLU A 220 -1.82 7.77 -34.24
N VAL A 221 -1.61 8.72 -35.17
CA VAL A 221 -0.62 8.64 -36.25
C VAL A 221 0.80 8.34 -35.77
N LEU A 222 1.15 8.68 -34.52
CA LEU A 222 2.44 8.36 -33.91
C LEU A 222 2.65 6.86 -33.72
N ALA A 223 1.57 6.08 -33.52
CA ALA A 223 1.63 4.63 -33.35
C ALA A 223 1.56 3.86 -34.68
N GLU A 224 1.10 4.50 -35.76
CA GLU A 224 0.95 3.89 -37.08
C GLU A 224 2.10 4.18 -38.02
N THR A 225 2.74 5.34 -37.89
CA THR A 225 3.85 5.74 -38.76
C THR A 225 5.08 4.91 -38.44
N ARG A 226 5.62 4.22 -39.45
CA ARG A 226 6.85 3.43 -39.29
C ARG A 226 8.07 4.34 -39.30
N TYR A 227 8.96 4.16 -38.33
CA TYR A 227 10.20 4.92 -38.25
C TYR A 227 11.13 4.69 -39.46
N ASP A 228 11.24 3.44 -39.90
CA ASP A 228 12.15 3.04 -40.99
C ASP A 228 11.77 3.64 -42.35
N ASP A 229 10.51 4.06 -42.53
CA ASP A 229 10.02 4.65 -43.79
C ASP A 229 10.51 6.10 -43.97
N GLY A 230 10.95 6.75 -42.88
CA GLY A 230 11.48 8.11 -42.92
C GLY A 230 11.82 8.66 -41.53
N PRO A 231 13.01 8.35 -40.98
CA PRO A 231 13.38 8.73 -39.61
C PRO A 231 13.20 10.22 -39.31
N SER A 232 13.72 11.09 -40.18
CA SER A 232 13.58 12.54 -40.00
C SER A 232 12.14 13.05 -40.15
N ALA A 233 11.28 12.35 -40.90
CA ALA A 233 9.87 12.69 -40.99
C ALA A 233 9.13 12.27 -39.71
N PHE A 234 9.44 11.10 -39.18
CA PHE A 234 8.91 10.62 -37.91
C PHE A 234 9.29 11.52 -36.74
N GLU A 235 10.57 11.91 -36.61
CA GLU A 235 11.02 12.82 -35.55
C GLU A 235 10.32 14.19 -35.63
N LYS A 236 10.14 14.73 -36.85
CA LYS A 236 9.36 15.96 -37.07
C LYS A 236 7.90 15.80 -36.66
N LEU A 237 7.30 14.66 -36.94
CA LEU A 237 5.93 14.33 -36.53
C LEU A 237 5.82 14.28 -35.00
N VAL A 238 6.75 13.63 -34.31
CA VAL A 238 6.80 13.60 -32.84
C VAL A 238 6.92 15.02 -32.27
N LEU A 239 7.80 15.86 -32.82
CA LEU A 239 7.93 17.26 -32.41
C LEU A 239 6.64 18.06 -32.64
N GLU A 240 5.97 17.86 -33.78
CA GLU A 240 4.70 18.51 -34.09
C GLU A 240 3.61 18.13 -33.08
N LYS A 241 3.41 16.83 -32.86
CA LYS A 241 2.38 16.35 -31.93
C LYS A 241 2.68 16.74 -30.49
N THR A 242 3.93 16.67 -30.07
CA THR A 242 4.34 17.10 -28.72
C THR A 242 4.10 18.60 -28.54
N ARG A 243 4.45 19.44 -29.51
CA ARG A 243 4.18 20.89 -29.46
C ARG A 243 2.70 21.21 -29.33
N ARG A 244 1.86 20.50 -30.07
CA ARG A 244 0.41 20.74 -30.11
C ARG A 244 -0.31 20.23 -28.86
N HIS A 245 0.03 19.03 -28.40
CA HIS A 245 -0.73 18.31 -27.38
C HIS A 245 -0.09 18.34 -25.99
N HIS A 246 1.23 18.48 -25.92
CA HIS A 246 2.01 18.39 -24.69
C HIS A 246 3.04 19.53 -24.58
N PRO A 247 2.60 20.81 -24.60
CA PRO A 247 3.48 21.96 -24.75
C PRO A 247 4.54 22.08 -23.64
N ARG A 248 4.23 21.66 -22.41
CA ARG A 248 5.21 21.67 -21.29
C ARG A 248 6.42 20.78 -21.52
N THR A 249 6.22 19.62 -22.15
CA THR A 249 7.33 18.76 -22.56
C THR A 249 8.06 19.41 -23.74
N PHE A 250 7.33 19.96 -24.71
CA PHE A 250 7.93 20.60 -25.88
C PHE A 250 8.83 21.80 -25.54
N GLU A 251 8.46 22.61 -24.55
CA GLU A 251 9.26 23.74 -24.03
C GLU A 251 10.68 23.33 -23.62
N ARG A 252 10.88 22.06 -23.24
CA ARG A 252 12.17 21.49 -22.82
C ARG A 252 12.91 20.74 -23.92
N ILE A 253 12.35 20.65 -25.12
CA ILE A 253 12.99 19.98 -26.24
C ILE A 253 13.95 20.97 -26.93
N ALA A 254 15.20 20.55 -27.12
CA ALA A 254 16.17 21.22 -27.97
C ALA A 254 16.06 20.63 -29.40
N PRO A 255 15.37 21.28 -30.36
CA PRO A 255 15.03 20.64 -31.64
C PRO A 255 16.23 20.20 -32.46
N ALA A 256 17.37 20.91 -32.32
CA ALA A 256 18.62 20.55 -33.00
C ALA A 256 19.30 19.29 -32.45
N LYS A 257 18.93 18.85 -31.24
CA LYS A 257 19.45 17.63 -30.57
C LYS A 257 18.41 16.52 -30.49
N PHE A 258 17.15 16.80 -30.84
CA PHE A 258 16.07 15.85 -30.71
C PHE A 258 16.18 14.76 -31.76
N ARG A 259 16.44 13.54 -31.31
CA ARG A 259 16.54 12.35 -32.17
C ARG A 259 16.32 11.08 -31.36
N LEU A 260 15.83 10.05 -32.02
CA LEU A 260 15.78 8.71 -31.42
C LEU A 260 17.22 8.19 -31.23
N THR A 261 17.52 7.55 -30.09
CA THR A 261 18.87 7.04 -29.82
C THR A 261 19.29 5.91 -30.75
N GLY A 262 18.34 5.19 -31.33
CA GLY A 262 18.56 4.15 -32.34
C GLY A 262 17.27 3.50 -32.81
N PRO A 263 17.25 2.83 -33.97
CA PRO A 263 16.03 2.24 -34.55
C PRO A 263 15.42 1.11 -33.71
N GLN A 264 16.21 0.47 -32.85
CA GLN A 264 15.73 -0.53 -31.90
C GLN A 264 15.06 0.10 -30.65
N ASP A 265 15.15 1.41 -30.49
CA ASP A 265 14.71 2.14 -29.31
C ASP A 265 13.29 2.68 -29.45
N LEU A 266 12.55 2.24 -30.47
CA LEU A 266 11.14 2.54 -30.68
C LEU A 266 10.29 1.27 -30.51
N LEU A 267 9.19 1.40 -29.77
CA LEU A 267 8.18 0.38 -29.59
C LEU A 267 6.80 0.99 -29.85
N GLN A 268 6.08 0.39 -30.80
CA GLN A 268 4.71 0.75 -31.15
C GLN A 268 3.80 -0.47 -30.99
N GLY A 269 2.56 -0.25 -30.55
CA GLY A 269 1.59 -1.34 -30.41
C GLY A 269 0.38 -0.98 -29.56
N GLY A 270 -0.14 -1.96 -28.83
CA GLY A 270 -1.23 -1.78 -27.90
C GLY A 270 -1.24 -2.92 -26.88
N VAL A 271 -1.70 -2.62 -25.67
CA VAL A 271 -1.82 -3.61 -24.60
C VAL A 271 -3.31 -3.85 -24.35
N LEU A 272 -3.72 -5.11 -24.34
CA LEU A 272 -5.05 -5.52 -23.92
C LEU A 272 -5.02 -5.83 -22.42
N PRO A 273 -5.52 -4.95 -21.54
CA PRO A 273 -5.42 -5.18 -20.11
C PRO A 273 -6.23 -6.40 -19.72
N SER A 274 -5.58 -7.38 -19.12
CA SER A 274 -6.16 -8.71 -18.86
C SER A 274 -5.69 -9.26 -17.53
N VAL A 275 -6.62 -9.81 -16.77
CA VAL A 275 -6.36 -10.65 -15.61
C VAL A 275 -6.73 -12.07 -16.00
N ARG A 276 -5.83 -13.02 -15.75
CA ARG A 276 -6.03 -14.45 -16.00
C ARG A 276 -6.17 -15.20 -14.69
N GLU A 277 -6.52 -16.47 -14.77
CA GLU A 277 -6.35 -17.36 -13.62
C GLU A 277 -4.87 -17.38 -13.20
N ASP A 278 -4.65 -17.48 -11.91
CA ASP A 278 -3.34 -17.45 -11.27
C ASP A 278 -2.68 -18.83 -11.24
N TYR A 279 -3.43 -19.90 -11.46
CA TYR A 279 -2.92 -21.25 -11.64
C TYR A 279 -3.78 -22.07 -12.60
N THR A 280 -3.24 -23.21 -13.06
CA THR A 280 -4.03 -24.22 -13.76
C THR A 280 -3.51 -25.62 -13.44
N ARG A 281 -4.36 -26.63 -13.62
CA ARG A 281 -4.01 -28.04 -13.42
C ARG A 281 -3.63 -28.67 -14.74
N LEU A 282 -2.47 -29.31 -14.78
CA LEU A 282 -1.93 -30.02 -15.94
C LEU A 282 -2.54 -31.42 -16.07
N PRO A 283 -2.48 -32.04 -17.27
CA PRO A 283 -3.01 -33.40 -17.50
C PRO A 283 -2.39 -34.49 -16.61
N ASN A 284 -1.14 -34.32 -16.18
CA ASN A 284 -0.46 -35.24 -15.25
C ASN A 284 -0.87 -35.02 -13.78
N GLY A 285 -1.83 -34.13 -13.51
CA GLY A 285 -2.40 -33.88 -12.20
C GLY A 285 -1.67 -32.82 -11.36
N LYS A 286 -0.50 -32.34 -11.81
CA LYS A 286 0.29 -31.27 -11.15
C LYS A 286 -0.28 -29.88 -11.44
N TYR A 287 0.13 -28.91 -10.64
CA TYR A 287 -0.28 -27.51 -10.76
C TYR A 287 0.86 -26.64 -11.28
N VAL A 288 0.50 -25.63 -12.06
CA VAL A 288 1.41 -24.58 -12.56
C VAL A 288 0.85 -23.21 -12.19
N VAL A 289 1.73 -22.29 -11.80
CA VAL A 289 1.37 -20.95 -11.31
C VAL A 289 1.75 -19.88 -12.34
N ALA A 290 0.87 -18.91 -12.58
CA ALA A 290 1.14 -17.73 -13.38
C ALA A 290 1.75 -16.61 -12.53
N LEU A 291 2.74 -15.91 -13.09
CA LEU A 291 3.45 -14.81 -12.40
C LEU A 291 3.63 -13.60 -13.31
N GLY A 292 3.55 -12.40 -12.75
CA GLY A 292 3.71 -11.14 -13.50
C GLY A 292 2.72 -11.04 -14.67
N ASP A 293 3.22 -10.70 -15.87
CA ASP A 293 2.41 -10.48 -17.07
C ASP A 293 1.63 -11.72 -17.54
N ALA A 294 2.05 -12.93 -17.13
CA ALA A 294 1.28 -14.15 -17.40
C ALA A 294 -0.07 -14.11 -16.66
N HIS A 295 -0.08 -13.63 -15.42
CA HIS A 295 -1.27 -13.48 -14.59
C HIS A 295 -2.00 -12.16 -14.87
N THR A 296 -1.32 -11.03 -14.73
CA THR A 296 -1.91 -9.70 -14.85
C THR A 296 -1.14 -8.85 -15.84
N LEU A 297 -1.74 -8.59 -17.00
CA LEU A 297 -1.23 -7.67 -18.00
C LEU A 297 -1.91 -6.32 -17.84
N VAL A 298 -1.14 -5.28 -17.53
CA VAL A 298 -1.64 -3.92 -17.29
C VAL A 298 -1.26 -2.97 -18.41
N ASP A 299 -2.12 -1.99 -18.63
CA ASP A 299 -1.80 -0.82 -19.46
C ASP A 299 -0.67 0.01 -18.82
N PRO A 300 0.30 0.52 -19.60
CA PRO A 300 1.47 1.19 -19.05
C PRO A 300 1.20 2.61 -18.52
N VAL A 301 0.00 3.17 -18.68
CA VAL A 301 -0.35 4.56 -18.32
C VAL A 301 -0.08 4.92 -16.84
N VAL A 302 -0.01 3.91 -15.96
CA VAL A 302 0.30 4.07 -14.53
C VAL A 302 1.64 3.44 -14.10
N GLY A 303 2.42 2.89 -15.04
CA GLY A 303 3.75 2.33 -14.75
C GLY A 303 3.77 1.11 -13.82
N GLN A 304 2.66 0.38 -13.66
CA GLN A 304 2.54 -0.65 -12.60
C GLN A 304 3.05 -2.04 -12.97
N GLY A 305 3.30 -2.35 -14.25
CA GLY A 305 3.59 -3.72 -14.69
C GLY A 305 4.76 -4.38 -13.95
N ALA A 306 5.93 -3.74 -13.97
CA ALA A 306 7.12 -4.28 -13.29
C ALA A 306 7.03 -4.25 -11.77
N ASN A 307 6.39 -3.23 -11.21
CA ASN A 307 6.22 -3.10 -9.77
C ASN A 307 5.29 -4.20 -9.22
N GLY A 308 4.19 -4.48 -9.92
CA GLY A 308 3.32 -5.62 -9.64
C GLY A 308 4.02 -6.96 -9.86
N ALA A 309 4.81 -7.10 -10.91
CA ALA A 309 5.58 -8.31 -11.19
C ALA A 309 6.61 -8.62 -10.08
N SER A 310 7.41 -7.63 -9.67
CA SER A 310 8.37 -7.76 -8.55
C SER A 310 7.67 -8.07 -7.23
N TYR A 311 6.54 -7.41 -6.94
CA TYR A 311 5.74 -7.69 -5.75
C TYR A 311 5.20 -9.12 -5.75
N SER A 312 4.58 -9.57 -6.85
CA SER A 312 4.06 -10.93 -6.96
C SER A 312 5.16 -11.99 -6.86
N ALA A 313 6.35 -11.70 -7.36
CA ALA A 313 7.50 -12.58 -7.25
C ALA A 313 7.94 -12.73 -5.78
N TRP A 314 8.00 -11.61 -5.06
CA TRP A 314 8.37 -11.59 -3.64
C TRP A 314 7.42 -12.42 -2.77
N GLU A 315 6.11 -12.21 -2.94
CA GLU A 315 5.08 -12.92 -2.18
C GLU A 315 5.01 -14.41 -2.52
N LEU A 316 5.14 -14.76 -3.81
CA LEU A 316 5.21 -16.15 -4.23
C LEU A 316 6.44 -16.85 -3.67
N GLY A 317 7.60 -16.18 -3.66
CA GLY A 317 8.82 -16.73 -3.08
C GLY A 317 8.69 -16.98 -1.59
N ARG A 318 8.10 -16.05 -0.82
CA ARG A 318 7.77 -16.26 0.59
C ARG A 318 6.89 -17.49 0.80
N THR A 319 5.84 -17.62 0.01
CA THR A 319 4.90 -18.75 0.13
C THR A 319 5.57 -20.09 -0.17
N ILE A 320 6.46 -20.15 -1.19
CA ILE A 320 7.23 -21.36 -1.52
C ILE A 320 8.18 -21.74 -0.37
N LEU A 321 8.74 -20.77 0.34
CA LEU A 321 9.65 -21.01 1.46
C LEU A 321 8.90 -21.48 2.72
N GLU A 322 7.65 -21.05 2.89
CA GLU A 322 6.79 -21.44 4.01
C GLU A 322 6.14 -22.82 3.83
N ASP A 323 5.76 -23.19 2.60
CA ASP A 323 5.12 -24.47 2.28
C ASP A 323 5.70 -25.10 1.02
N GLN A 324 6.30 -26.28 1.17
CA GLN A 324 6.87 -27.07 0.08
C GLN A 324 5.86 -28.08 -0.52
N THR A 325 4.60 -28.01 -0.11
CA THR A 325 3.52 -28.86 -0.62
C THR A 325 2.80 -28.15 -1.76
N PHE A 326 3.15 -28.46 -3.00
CA PHE A 326 2.58 -27.79 -4.18
C PHE A 326 1.31 -28.47 -4.70
N ASP A 327 0.24 -28.44 -3.90
CA ASP A 327 -1.05 -29.06 -4.20
C ASP A 327 -2.18 -28.03 -4.50
N GLU A 328 -3.42 -28.51 -4.57
CA GLU A 328 -4.60 -27.67 -4.81
C GLU A 328 -4.85 -26.62 -3.72
N ARG A 329 -4.27 -26.77 -2.52
CA ARG A 329 -4.38 -25.82 -1.41
C ARG A 329 -3.27 -24.77 -1.42
N PHE A 330 -2.16 -25.04 -2.11
CA PHE A 330 -1.06 -24.11 -2.28
C PHE A 330 -1.45 -22.91 -3.14
N ALA A 331 -2.07 -23.17 -4.30
CA ALA A 331 -2.35 -22.12 -5.29
C ALA A 331 -3.39 -21.06 -4.83
N PRO A 332 -4.44 -21.39 -4.06
CA PRO A 332 -5.33 -20.37 -3.48
C PRO A 332 -4.67 -19.50 -2.39
N ARG A 333 -3.67 -20.02 -1.66
CA ARG A 333 -2.92 -19.27 -0.62
C ARG A 333 -2.04 -18.18 -1.23
N THR A 334 -1.31 -18.52 -2.30
CA THR A 334 -0.51 -17.56 -3.08
C THR A 334 -1.38 -16.51 -3.77
N CYS A 335 -2.59 -16.89 -4.20
CA CYS A 335 -3.56 -15.99 -4.81
C CYS A 335 -3.93 -14.83 -3.89
N CYS A 336 -4.27 -15.09 -2.63
CA CYS A 336 -4.79 -14.08 -1.70
C CYS A 336 -3.78 -12.95 -1.45
N SER A 337 -2.51 -13.27 -1.22
CA SER A 337 -1.43 -12.29 -1.01
C SER A 337 -1.09 -11.51 -2.30
N CYS A 338 -0.83 -12.20 -3.43
CA CYS A 338 -0.41 -11.54 -4.68
C CYS A 338 -1.48 -10.66 -5.31
N SER A 339 -2.76 -10.99 -5.13
CA SER A 339 -3.84 -10.37 -5.89
C SER A 339 -4.37 -9.07 -5.27
N ALA A 340 -4.20 -8.83 -3.97
CA ALA A 340 -4.77 -7.65 -3.30
C ALA A 340 -4.16 -6.32 -3.80
N ARG A 341 -2.84 -6.27 -4.00
CA ARG A 341 -2.14 -5.07 -4.50
C ARG A 341 -2.30 -4.84 -6.01
N CYS A 342 -2.25 -5.91 -6.83
CA CYS A 342 -2.45 -5.82 -8.29
C CYS A 342 -3.86 -5.32 -8.68
N ARG A 343 -4.85 -5.46 -7.79
CA ARG A 343 -6.26 -5.07 -8.03
C ARG A 343 -6.57 -3.59 -7.78
N ARG A 344 -5.71 -2.82 -7.10
CA ARG A 344 -6.01 -1.43 -6.69
C ARG A 344 -6.05 -0.39 -7.82
N ALA A 345 -5.63 -0.73 -9.05
CA ALA A 345 -5.53 0.23 -10.17
C ALA A 345 -6.85 0.59 -10.89
N ARG A 346 -8.02 0.05 -10.52
CA ARG A 346 -9.25 0.15 -11.36
C ARG A 346 -10.52 0.71 -10.72
N ARG A 347 -10.56 1.13 -9.46
CA ARG A 347 -11.79 1.70 -8.88
C ARG A 347 -11.91 3.20 -9.15
N ARG A 348 -12.16 3.57 -10.42
CA ARG A 348 -12.90 4.80 -10.77
C ARG A 348 -14.17 4.40 -11.50
N ARG A 349 -15.32 4.64 -10.86
CA ARG A 349 -16.65 4.41 -11.43
C ARG A 349 -16.87 5.30 -12.65
N THR A 350 -17.34 4.72 -13.74
CA THR A 350 -17.95 5.43 -14.86
C THR A 350 -19.28 6.06 -14.42
N PRO A 351 -19.57 7.33 -14.74
CA PRO A 351 -20.91 7.88 -14.57
C PRO A 351 -21.84 7.28 -15.64
N SER A 352 -23.02 6.85 -15.24
CA SER A 352 -24.09 6.45 -16.16
C SER A 352 -24.57 7.67 -16.95
N PRO A 353 -24.96 7.54 -18.23
CA PRO A 353 -25.46 8.66 -19.01
C PRO A 353 -26.86 9.04 -18.54
N THR A 354 -27.02 10.29 -18.09
CA THR A 354 -28.31 10.93 -17.87
C THR A 354 -29.06 11.06 -19.19
N THR A 355 -30.11 10.26 -19.38
CA THR A 355 -31.14 10.53 -20.38
C THR A 355 -32.10 11.58 -19.83
N SER A 356 -32.20 12.69 -20.56
CA SER A 356 -33.20 13.72 -20.37
C SER A 356 -34.59 13.20 -20.72
N ALA A 357 -35.51 13.20 -19.76
CA ALA A 357 -36.93 13.10 -20.02
C ALA A 357 -37.69 14.01 -19.04
N THR A 358 -38.14 15.14 -19.55
CA THR A 358 -39.17 16.01 -18.99
C THR A 358 -40.45 15.21 -18.68
N ARG A 359 -40.98 15.33 -17.44
CA ARG A 359 -42.40 15.63 -17.17
C ARG A 359 -42.75 15.70 -15.66
N THR A 360 -43.20 16.91 -15.29
CA THR A 360 -44.35 17.27 -14.43
C THR A 360 -44.66 16.50 -13.14
N ALA A 361 -44.67 17.26 -12.05
CA ALA A 361 -45.15 16.90 -10.72
C ALA A 361 -46.67 16.69 -10.63
N SER A 362 -47.09 15.72 -9.82
CA SER A 362 -48.27 15.77 -8.94
C SER A 362 -48.21 14.62 -7.93
N GLY A 363 -48.57 14.90 -6.66
CA GLY A 363 -48.32 14.03 -5.52
C GLY A 363 -49.47 13.10 -5.14
N THR A 364 -49.23 12.23 -4.16
CA THR A 364 -50.03 12.00 -2.92
C THR A 364 -49.59 10.70 -2.23
N SER A 365 -49.72 10.70 -0.90
CA SER A 365 -49.30 9.67 0.05
C SER A 365 -50.20 8.42 0.10
N SER A 366 -49.64 7.25 0.40
CA SER A 366 -50.24 6.28 1.35
C SER A 366 -49.22 5.26 1.87
N ARG A 367 -49.45 4.75 3.09
CA ARG A 367 -48.53 3.99 3.95
C ARG A 367 -48.90 2.48 4.01
N ARG A 368 -47.84 1.64 4.15
CA ARG A 368 -47.71 0.29 4.82
C ARG A 368 -48.10 -1.02 4.08
N PRO A 369 -47.58 -2.21 4.50
CA PRO A 369 -46.19 -2.57 4.87
C PRO A 369 -45.73 -3.99 4.37
N ASN A 370 -44.49 -4.37 4.73
CA ASN A 370 -43.84 -5.70 4.76
C ASN A 370 -42.92 -6.10 3.59
N GLY A 371 -41.69 -6.51 3.93
CA GLY A 371 -40.80 -7.28 3.05
C GLY A 371 -39.32 -7.15 3.41
N CYS A 372 -38.81 -8.12 4.16
CA CYS A 372 -37.40 -8.34 4.50
C CYS A 372 -36.49 -8.35 3.25
N GLY A 373 -35.32 -7.71 3.31
CA GLY A 373 -34.33 -7.73 2.23
C GLY A 373 -33.06 -6.95 2.59
N SER A 374 -31.99 -7.69 2.87
CA SER A 374 -30.61 -7.25 3.06
C SER A 374 -30.05 -6.49 1.84
N SER A 375 -29.67 -5.21 2.00
CA SER A 375 -28.78 -4.51 1.07
C SER A 375 -28.42 -3.09 1.54
N TRP A 376 -27.36 -2.92 2.33
CA TRP A 376 -26.71 -1.62 2.50
C TRP A 376 -25.19 -1.78 2.64
N LEU A 377 -24.51 -2.06 1.52
CA LEU A 377 -23.10 -1.71 1.36
C LEU A 377 -23.07 -0.27 0.83
N GLY A 378 -22.86 0.66 1.76
CA GLY A 378 -22.80 2.10 1.53
C GLY A 378 -21.83 2.47 0.42
N THR A 379 -22.39 2.80 -0.73
CA THR A 379 -21.76 3.61 -1.76
C THR A 379 -21.75 5.07 -1.30
N GLY A 380 -20.58 5.67 -1.07
CA GLY A 380 -20.59 7.10 -0.75
C GLY A 380 -19.31 7.82 -0.34
N TRP A 381 -18.09 7.33 -0.62
CA TRP A 381 -16.87 8.08 -0.27
C TRP A 381 -15.86 8.04 -1.40
N ARG A 382 -15.99 8.96 -2.37
CA ARG A 382 -14.93 9.37 -3.33
C ARG A 382 -15.40 10.53 -4.22
N SER A 383 -15.73 11.65 -3.61
CA SER A 383 -15.69 12.97 -4.26
C SER A 383 -15.41 14.01 -3.18
N GLU A 384 -14.41 14.85 -3.43
CA GLU A 384 -14.00 16.01 -2.60
C GLU A 384 -13.12 15.73 -1.38
N LEU A 385 -11.94 15.13 -1.58
CA LEU A 385 -10.74 15.53 -0.81
C LEU A 385 -9.53 15.43 -1.75
N SER A 386 -9.31 16.48 -2.55
CA SER A 386 -7.98 16.78 -3.08
C SER A 386 -7.23 17.54 -1.99
N VAL A 387 -6.14 16.98 -1.47
CA VAL A 387 -5.15 17.79 -0.75
C VAL A 387 -3.77 17.31 -1.20
N ALA A 388 -3.13 18.20 -1.95
CA ALA A 388 -1.72 18.15 -2.30
C ALA A 388 -0.84 17.95 -1.06
N GLY A 389 0.33 17.35 -1.23
CA GLY A 389 1.37 17.34 -0.21
C GLY A 389 1.54 18.72 0.41
N ARG A 390 1.10 18.85 1.66
CA ARG A 390 1.49 19.93 2.55
C ARG A 390 2.30 19.29 3.67
N LYS A 391 3.44 19.92 4.02
CA LYS A 391 3.98 19.84 5.38
C LYS A 391 2.81 19.87 6.35
N VAL A 392 2.79 19.01 7.37
CA VAL A 392 1.83 19.07 8.48
C VAL A 392 1.64 20.55 8.86
N PRO A 393 0.53 21.20 8.46
CA PRO A 393 0.28 22.58 8.83
C PRO A 393 -0.36 22.52 10.22
N GLY A 394 0.13 23.37 11.12
CA GLY A 394 -0.34 23.43 12.49
C GLY A 394 0.81 23.68 13.45
N VAL A 395 0.68 24.69 14.29
CA VAL A 395 1.55 24.82 15.46
C VAL A 395 1.18 23.68 16.39
N MET A 396 2.11 22.76 16.61
CA MET A 396 1.96 21.69 17.59
C MET A 396 2.45 22.22 18.94
N ASP A 397 1.55 22.24 19.90
CA ASP A 397 1.86 22.58 21.28
C ASP A 397 2.31 21.32 22.02
N TYR A 398 3.30 21.48 22.90
CA TYR A 398 3.61 20.48 23.91
C TYR A 398 3.00 20.95 25.24
N LEU A 399 2.15 20.12 25.82
CA LEU A 399 1.46 20.40 27.07
C LEU A 399 2.01 19.50 28.18
N SER A 400 2.02 20.04 29.39
CA SER A 400 2.17 19.25 30.62
C SER A 400 0.88 19.40 31.41
N ILE A 401 0.18 18.29 31.62
CA ILE A 401 -1.16 18.23 32.20
C ILE A 401 -1.06 17.67 33.62
N PRO A 402 -1.14 18.53 34.67
CA PRO A 402 -1.04 18.08 36.05
C PRO A 402 -2.35 17.43 36.50
N THR A 403 -2.24 16.24 37.09
CA THR A 403 -3.34 15.47 37.68
C THR A 403 -2.95 14.97 39.07
N ALA A 404 -3.87 14.31 39.78
CA ALA A 404 -3.55 13.66 41.06
C ALA A 404 -2.54 12.50 40.93
N ALA A 405 -2.45 11.85 39.77
CA ALA A 405 -1.50 10.76 39.52
C ALA A 405 -0.09 11.26 39.18
N GLY A 406 0.05 12.54 38.83
CA GLY A 406 1.27 13.18 38.37
C GLY A 406 1.04 14.01 37.11
N THR A 407 2.10 14.31 36.38
CA THR A 407 2.04 15.18 35.19
C THR A 407 2.17 14.35 33.92
N PHE A 408 1.15 14.43 33.06
CA PHE A 408 1.16 13.81 31.74
C PHE A 408 1.69 14.78 30.69
N ASP A 409 2.68 14.36 29.92
CA ASP A 409 3.12 15.10 28.74
C ASP A 409 2.17 14.80 27.57
N ALA A 410 1.87 15.81 26.75
CA ALA A 410 0.95 15.66 25.63
C ALA A 410 1.36 16.52 24.45
N ILE A 411 0.96 16.09 23.24
CA ILE A 411 0.93 16.97 22.07
C ILE A 411 -0.48 17.49 21.86
N ALA A 412 -0.61 18.72 21.37
CA ALA A 412 -1.91 19.32 21.14
C ALA A 412 -1.90 20.27 19.94
N ALA A 413 -3.06 20.43 19.31
CA ALA A 413 -3.27 21.42 18.27
C ALA A 413 -4.72 21.94 18.27
N GLY A 414 -4.90 23.08 17.62
CA GLY A 414 -6.19 23.74 17.44
C GLY A 414 -6.57 24.71 18.56
N PRO A 415 -7.66 25.47 18.37
CA PRO A 415 -8.04 26.57 19.25
C PRO A 415 -8.45 26.05 20.63
N ALA A 416 -8.12 26.78 21.70
CA ALA A 416 -8.38 26.36 23.09
C ALA A 416 -9.89 26.15 23.40
N ASP A 417 -10.76 26.87 22.70
CA ASP A 417 -12.22 26.75 22.75
C ASP A 417 -12.80 25.82 21.67
N GLY A 418 -11.93 25.14 20.91
CA GLY A 418 -12.31 24.13 19.93
C GLY A 418 -12.97 22.91 20.58
N ARG A 419 -13.75 22.17 19.78
CA ARG A 419 -14.41 20.95 20.26
C ARG A 419 -13.37 19.92 20.75
N PRO A 420 -13.46 19.43 21.99
CA PRO A 420 -12.40 18.63 22.60
C PRO A 420 -12.35 17.19 22.06
N VAL A 421 -11.16 16.77 21.62
CA VAL A 421 -10.86 15.41 21.15
C VAL A 421 -9.62 14.89 21.87
N LEU A 422 -9.76 13.78 22.60
CA LEU A 422 -8.66 13.13 23.31
C LEU A 422 -8.23 11.86 22.56
N LEU A 423 -6.93 11.70 22.29
CA LEU A 423 -6.39 10.57 21.52
C LEU A 423 -5.41 9.74 22.34
N LEU A 424 -5.67 8.43 22.48
CA LEU A 424 -4.91 7.49 23.30
C LEU A 424 -4.12 6.52 22.41
N HIS A 425 -2.80 6.47 22.59
CA HIS A 425 -1.88 5.64 21.78
C HIS A 425 -1.78 4.18 22.27
N GLY A 426 -1.04 3.36 21.52
CA GLY A 426 -0.80 1.95 21.81
C GLY A 426 0.55 1.62 22.43
N PHE A 427 0.81 0.32 22.60
CA PHE A 427 2.14 -0.24 22.82
C PHE A 427 2.73 -0.78 21.50
N PRO A 428 4.03 -0.56 21.20
CA PRO A 428 5.04 0.20 21.93
C PRO A 428 5.21 1.62 21.36
N GLU A 429 4.11 2.36 21.18
CA GLU A 429 4.10 3.73 20.65
C GLU A 429 4.14 4.79 21.77
N ALA A 430 4.00 6.05 21.37
CA ALA A 430 3.86 7.23 22.24
C ALA A 430 2.85 8.21 21.60
N ALA A 431 2.52 9.32 22.27
CA ALA A 431 1.57 10.33 21.79
C ALA A 431 1.83 10.82 20.35
N ILE A 432 3.09 10.82 19.93
CA ILE A 432 3.49 11.23 18.58
C ILE A 432 2.97 10.32 17.45
N SER A 433 2.45 9.11 17.75
CA SER A 433 1.75 8.30 16.73
C SER A 433 0.48 8.98 16.21
N TRP A 434 -0.06 9.93 16.99
CA TRP A 434 -1.21 10.77 16.61
C TRP A 434 -0.83 12.12 16.00
N GLU A 435 0.45 12.41 15.74
CA GLU A 435 0.90 13.76 15.32
C GLU A 435 0.14 14.27 14.10
N TYR A 436 -0.10 13.38 13.12
CA TYR A 436 -0.86 13.73 11.91
C TYR A 436 -2.33 14.07 12.25
N GLN A 437 -3.01 13.21 13.01
CA GLN A 437 -4.42 13.35 13.37
C GLN A 437 -4.62 14.61 14.22
N VAL A 438 -3.77 14.84 15.22
CA VAL A 438 -3.82 16.02 16.09
C VAL A 438 -3.71 17.30 15.26
N ALA A 439 -2.73 17.38 14.36
CA ALA A 439 -2.55 18.55 13.51
C ALA A 439 -3.76 18.81 12.61
N VAL A 440 -4.26 17.78 11.91
CA VAL A 440 -5.39 17.93 10.99
C VAL A 440 -6.69 18.26 11.73
N LEU A 441 -6.95 17.64 12.89
CA LEU A 441 -8.10 17.99 13.72
C LEU A 441 -8.01 19.45 14.20
N GLY A 442 -6.82 19.87 14.64
CA GLY A 442 -6.56 21.25 15.04
C GLY A 442 -6.86 22.26 13.93
N ASP A 443 -6.38 21.99 12.72
CA ASP A 443 -6.64 22.79 11.51
C ASP A 443 -8.13 22.84 11.14
N ARG A 444 -8.93 21.84 11.57
CA ARG A 444 -10.38 21.78 11.38
C ARG A 444 -11.17 22.41 12.53
N GLY A 445 -10.50 23.08 13.47
CA GLY A 445 -11.13 23.81 14.58
C GLY A 445 -11.48 22.97 15.80
N PHE A 446 -11.05 21.71 15.86
CA PHE A 446 -11.12 20.90 17.07
C PHE A 446 -9.98 21.26 18.01
N ARG A 447 -10.16 21.06 19.31
CA ARG A 447 -9.04 21.04 20.27
C ARG A 447 -8.61 19.59 20.45
N ALA A 448 -7.58 19.18 19.71
CA ALA A 448 -7.07 17.81 19.76
C ALA A 448 -5.88 17.73 20.72
N VAL A 449 -5.92 16.75 21.64
CA VAL A 449 -4.86 16.49 22.62
C VAL A 449 -4.56 14.99 22.65
N ALA A 450 -3.28 14.63 22.53
CA ALA A 450 -2.80 13.25 22.67
C ALA A 450 -1.76 13.19 23.80
N PRO A 451 -2.10 12.63 24.98
CA PRO A 451 -1.15 12.43 26.07
C PRO A 451 -0.29 11.18 25.88
N ASP A 452 0.96 11.24 26.35
CA ASP A 452 1.74 10.07 26.68
C ASP A 452 1.11 9.44 27.92
N GLN A 453 0.53 8.25 27.80
CA GLN A 453 -0.27 7.63 28.86
C GLN A 453 0.57 7.20 30.07
N ARG A 454 -0.09 6.70 31.11
CA ARG A 454 0.57 6.14 32.31
C ARG A 454 1.64 5.13 31.93
N GLY A 455 2.84 5.32 32.47
CA GLY A 455 4.03 4.54 32.17
C GLY A 455 4.88 5.09 31.01
N TYR A 456 4.31 5.94 30.16
CA TYR A 456 5.00 6.59 29.04
C TYR A 456 5.46 7.99 29.42
N SER A 457 4.58 8.78 30.05
CA SER A 457 4.94 10.09 30.63
C SER A 457 5.98 9.92 31.76
N PRO A 458 7.15 10.59 31.72
CA PRO A 458 8.13 10.54 32.80
C PRO A 458 7.58 10.93 34.17
N GLY A 459 6.58 11.81 34.20
CA GLY A 459 5.90 12.26 35.43
C GLY A 459 4.89 11.27 36.03
N VAL A 460 4.58 10.16 35.33
CA VAL A 460 3.58 9.16 35.76
C VAL A 460 4.05 7.76 35.40
N ARG A 461 5.04 7.22 36.13
CA ARG A 461 5.57 5.85 35.97
C ARG A 461 5.59 5.09 37.30
N PRO A 462 4.43 4.75 37.89
CA PRO A 462 4.41 3.97 39.13
C PRO A 462 5.13 2.63 38.95
N GLU A 463 5.80 2.14 40.00
CA GLU A 463 6.61 0.92 39.91
C GLU A 463 5.74 -0.35 39.95
N GLN A 464 4.61 -0.32 40.68
CA GLN A 464 3.82 -1.52 40.94
C GLN A 464 2.86 -1.80 39.79
N ALA A 465 2.87 -3.03 39.28
CA ALA A 465 1.95 -3.45 38.21
C ALA A 465 0.46 -3.32 38.59
N ALA A 466 0.12 -3.34 39.88
CA ALA A 466 -1.24 -3.13 40.35
C ALA A 466 -1.76 -1.71 40.07
N GLU A 467 -0.87 -0.74 39.86
CA GLU A 467 -1.22 0.66 39.56
C GLU A 467 -1.46 0.93 38.06
N TYR A 468 -1.56 -0.13 37.25
CA TYR A 468 -1.85 -0.10 35.81
C TYR A 468 -3.13 -0.88 35.48
N GLY A 469 -4.03 -1.05 36.46
CA GLY A 469 -5.34 -1.65 36.23
C GLY A 469 -6.23 -0.74 35.38
N MET A 470 -7.29 -1.31 34.80
CA MET A 470 -8.18 -0.55 33.93
C MET A 470 -8.87 0.62 34.66
N ASP A 471 -9.20 0.45 35.94
CA ASP A 471 -9.81 1.50 36.78
C ASP A 471 -8.87 2.72 36.88
N GLU A 472 -7.56 2.50 37.06
CA GLU A 472 -6.56 3.56 37.09
C GLU A 472 -6.40 4.24 35.73
N LEU A 473 -6.39 3.46 34.64
CA LEU A 473 -6.23 3.98 33.28
C LEU A 473 -7.45 4.79 32.82
N VAL A 474 -8.67 4.34 33.12
CA VAL A 474 -9.91 5.11 32.89
C VAL A 474 -9.90 6.36 33.77
N GLY A 475 -9.47 6.24 35.03
CA GLY A 475 -9.31 7.37 35.95
C GLY A 475 -8.38 8.46 35.40
N ASP A 476 -7.27 8.08 34.76
CA ASP A 476 -6.34 9.01 34.13
C ASP A 476 -6.99 9.77 32.95
N VAL A 477 -7.78 9.08 32.12
CA VAL A 477 -8.53 9.70 31.01
C VAL A 477 -9.46 10.80 31.54
N LEU A 478 -10.21 10.51 32.60
CA LEU A 478 -11.10 11.48 33.22
C LEU A 478 -10.34 12.62 33.90
N ALA A 479 -9.25 12.33 34.61
CA ALA A 479 -8.43 13.33 35.27
C ALA A 479 -7.75 14.29 34.29
N ILE A 480 -7.28 13.77 33.15
CA ILE A 480 -6.73 14.59 32.05
C ILE A 480 -7.84 15.47 31.47
N ALA A 481 -9.02 14.93 31.18
CA ALA A 481 -10.14 15.71 30.68
C ALA A 481 -10.56 16.80 31.67
N ASP A 482 -10.64 16.50 32.97
CA ASP A 482 -10.98 17.46 34.02
C ASP A 482 -9.93 18.57 34.15
N ALA A 483 -8.64 18.23 34.07
CA ALA A 483 -7.53 19.19 34.09
C ALA A 483 -7.52 20.12 32.86
N LEU A 484 -8.08 19.67 31.74
CA LEU A 484 -8.31 20.46 30.53
C LEU A 484 -9.67 21.19 30.55
N GLU A 485 -10.43 21.09 31.64
CA GLU A 485 -11.76 21.67 31.83
C GLU A 485 -12.84 21.09 30.87
N TRP A 486 -12.67 19.84 30.44
CA TRP A 486 -13.55 19.16 29.49
C TRP A 486 -14.61 18.32 30.20
N SER A 487 -15.80 18.91 30.36
CA SER A 487 -16.97 18.17 30.88
C SER A 487 -17.42 17.03 29.96
N ARG A 488 -17.34 17.21 28.64
CA ARG A 488 -17.69 16.20 27.63
C ARG A 488 -16.78 16.30 26.40
N PHE A 489 -16.26 15.18 25.91
CA PHE A 489 -15.26 15.14 24.82
C PHE A 489 -15.44 13.95 23.88
N ASP A 490 -14.84 14.01 22.70
CA ASP A 490 -14.72 12.86 21.79
C ASP A 490 -13.47 12.06 22.14
N LEU A 491 -13.57 10.74 22.18
CA LEU A 491 -12.46 9.87 22.57
C LEU A 491 -12.03 8.97 21.41
N VAL A 492 -10.74 8.95 21.14
CA VAL A 492 -10.09 8.14 20.10
C VAL A 492 -9.03 7.27 20.75
N GLY A 493 -8.99 5.98 20.43
CA GLY A 493 -8.00 5.07 21.01
C GLY A 493 -7.51 4.01 20.04
N HIS A 494 -6.20 3.73 20.06
CA HIS A 494 -5.54 2.66 19.31
C HIS A 494 -4.88 1.65 20.26
N ASP A 495 -4.92 0.35 19.92
CA ASP A 495 -4.30 -0.73 20.71
C ASP A 495 -4.77 -0.70 22.19
N TRP A 496 -3.87 -0.58 23.16
CA TRP A 496 -4.20 -0.40 24.58
C TRP A 496 -5.01 0.87 24.84
N GLY A 497 -4.71 1.97 24.15
CA GLY A 497 -5.54 3.17 24.17
C GLY A 497 -6.96 2.90 23.67
N GLY A 498 -7.12 1.99 22.70
CA GLY A 498 -8.41 1.48 22.26
C GLY A 498 -9.14 0.70 23.34
N ALA A 499 -8.44 -0.18 24.07
CA ALA A 499 -9.02 -0.91 25.20
C ALA A 499 -9.50 0.05 26.30
N VAL A 500 -8.67 1.03 26.69
CA VAL A 500 -9.03 2.06 27.67
C VAL A 500 -10.23 2.89 27.20
N ALA A 501 -10.28 3.23 25.91
CA ALA A 501 -11.39 3.98 25.35
C ALA A 501 -12.72 3.22 25.39
N TRP A 502 -12.71 1.90 25.13
CA TRP A 502 -13.89 1.05 25.29
C TRP A 502 -14.40 1.03 26.73
N TRP A 503 -13.51 0.84 27.71
CA TRP A 503 -13.87 0.85 29.13
C TRP A 503 -14.41 2.21 29.57
N THR A 504 -13.76 3.30 29.17
CA THR A 504 -14.24 4.66 29.44
C THR A 504 -15.65 4.88 28.88
N ALA A 505 -15.92 4.40 27.66
CA ALA A 505 -17.23 4.54 27.03
C ALA A 505 -18.32 3.66 27.67
N SER A 506 -17.94 2.53 28.27
CA SER A 506 -18.85 1.66 29.01
C SER A 506 -19.19 2.25 30.39
N GLU A 507 -18.20 2.76 31.11
CA GLU A 507 -18.35 3.19 32.51
C GLU A 507 -18.81 4.65 32.64
N HIS A 508 -18.40 5.50 31.69
CA HIS A 508 -18.65 6.94 31.69
C HIS A 508 -19.23 7.45 30.36
N PRO A 509 -20.31 6.84 29.83
CA PRO A 509 -20.91 7.26 28.55
C PRO A 509 -21.36 8.73 28.56
N GLU A 510 -21.71 9.28 29.73
CA GLU A 510 -22.10 10.69 29.90
C GLU A 510 -20.96 11.67 29.61
N ARG A 511 -19.70 11.24 29.77
CA ARG A 511 -18.51 12.05 29.49
C ARG A 511 -18.15 12.06 28.01
N LEU A 512 -18.67 11.13 27.22
CA LEU A 512 -18.29 10.99 25.81
C LEU A 512 -19.34 11.54 24.85
N ARG A 513 -18.85 12.26 23.84
CA ARG A 513 -19.63 12.68 22.66
C ARG A 513 -19.69 11.54 21.66
N THR A 514 -18.52 11.02 21.29
CA THR A 514 -18.34 9.90 20.38
C THR A 514 -17.13 9.07 20.81
N LEU A 515 -17.08 7.83 20.33
CA LEU A 515 -15.93 6.92 20.46
C LEU A 515 -15.41 6.58 19.06
N THR A 516 -14.09 6.62 18.87
CA THR A 516 -13.40 5.99 17.73
C THR A 516 -12.38 4.99 18.25
N ALA A 517 -12.63 3.70 18.03
CA ALA A 517 -11.70 2.63 18.37
C ALA A 517 -10.94 2.19 17.11
N VAL A 518 -9.62 2.09 17.22
CA VAL A 518 -8.72 1.75 16.10
C VAL A 518 -7.93 0.49 16.44
N SER A 519 -7.99 -0.49 15.56
CA SER A 519 -7.47 -1.86 15.69
C SER A 519 -8.20 -2.67 16.76
N THR A 520 -8.29 -2.18 17.99
CA THR A 520 -8.78 -2.92 19.17
C THR A 520 -10.30 -3.15 19.16
N PRO A 521 -10.76 -4.42 19.08
CA PRO A 521 -12.17 -4.76 19.20
C PRO A 521 -12.68 -4.51 20.63
N HIS A 522 -14.00 -4.56 20.82
CA HIS A 522 -14.57 -4.47 22.15
C HIS A 522 -13.99 -5.57 23.07
N PRO A 523 -13.57 -5.27 24.32
CA PRO A 523 -12.94 -6.27 25.19
C PRO A 523 -13.83 -7.50 25.47
N GLY A 524 -15.16 -7.32 25.47
CA GLY A 524 -16.12 -8.42 25.52
C GLY A 524 -16.05 -9.34 24.30
N ALA A 525 -15.95 -8.78 23.09
CA ALA A 525 -15.79 -9.52 21.84
C ALA A 525 -14.45 -10.25 21.78
N LEU A 526 -13.36 -9.58 22.18
CA LEU A 526 -12.05 -10.21 22.31
C LEU A 526 -12.08 -11.37 23.30
N GLY A 527 -12.77 -11.21 24.43
CA GLY A 527 -12.97 -12.27 25.43
C GLY A 527 -13.80 -13.47 24.93
N GLN A 528 -14.73 -13.26 23.99
CA GLN A 528 -15.43 -14.35 23.30
C GLN A 528 -14.47 -15.07 22.34
N ALA A 529 -13.80 -14.33 21.46
CA ALA A 529 -12.87 -14.88 20.48
C ALA A 529 -11.75 -15.69 21.15
N LEU A 530 -11.17 -15.19 22.25
CA LEU A 530 -10.16 -15.94 23.03
C LEU A 530 -10.68 -17.29 23.57
N ARG A 531 -12.00 -17.46 23.76
CA ARG A 531 -12.58 -18.73 24.19
C ARG A 531 -12.97 -19.64 23.03
N THR A 532 -13.27 -19.10 21.86
CA THR A 532 -13.92 -19.83 20.77
C THR A 532 -13.10 -19.94 19.49
N ASP A 533 -12.02 -19.17 19.34
CA ASP A 533 -11.25 -19.05 18.10
C ASP A 533 -9.76 -19.31 18.34
N GLU A 534 -9.24 -20.36 17.70
CA GLU A 534 -7.84 -20.79 17.82
C GLU A 534 -6.88 -19.76 17.21
N ASP A 535 -7.29 -19.07 16.13
CA ASP A 535 -6.47 -18.03 15.50
C ASP A 535 -6.22 -16.86 16.46
N GLN A 536 -7.28 -16.30 17.07
CA GLN A 536 -7.13 -15.26 18.09
C GLN A 536 -6.30 -15.74 19.30
N GLN A 537 -6.45 -17.00 19.74
CA GLN A 537 -5.64 -17.55 20.83
C GLN A 537 -4.15 -17.58 20.49
N MET A 538 -3.79 -17.95 19.26
CA MET A 538 -2.41 -17.93 18.79
C MET A 538 -1.87 -16.49 18.70
N ARG A 539 -2.63 -15.58 18.08
CA ARG A 539 -2.26 -14.16 17.96
C ARG A 539 -2.05 -13.50 19.31
N SER A 540 -2.76 -13.93 20.35
CA SER A 540 -2.69 -13.33 21.70
C SER A 540 -1.68 -14.01 22.63
N GLN A 541 -0.84 -14.93 22.14
CA GLN A 541 0.16 -15.62 22.97
C GLN A 541 1.14 -14.63 23.64
N TYR A 542 1.55 -13.60 22.90
CA TYR A 542 2.48 -12.58 23.39
C TYR A 542 2.00 -11.90 24.68
N MET A 543 0.68 -11.70 24.85
CA MET A 543 0.13 -11.07 26.05
C MET A 543 0.43 -11.86 27.34
N ARG A 544 0.62 -13.19 27.21
CA ARG A 544 1.05 -14.04 28.32
C ARG A 544 2.56 -14.00 28.49
N ASP A 545 3.30 -14.09 27.39
CA ASP A 545 4.76 -14.13 27.41
C ASP A 545 5.37 -12.84 27.97
N TRP A 546 4.76 -11.69 27.66
CA TRP A 546 5.25 -10.39 28.09
C TRP A 546 5.03 -10.07 29.57
N ARG A 547 4.29 -10.91 30.28
CA ARG A 547 4.16 -10.82 31.74
C ARG A 547 5.43 -11.25 32.48
N SER A 548 6.34 -11.95 31.80
CA SER A 548 7.60 -12.42 32.40
C SER A 548 8.50 -11.26 32.83
N GLY A 549 9.26 -11.46 33.92
CA GLY A 549 10.31 -10.54 34.35
C GLY A 549 11.51 -10.49 33.41
N SER A 550 11.66 -11.46 32.50
CA SER A 550 12.75 -11.48 31.50
C SER A 550 12.46 -10.64 30.25
N THR A 551 11.20 -10.28 30.01
CA THR A 551 10.74 -9.66 28.75
C THR A 551 11.42 -8.34 28.46
N GLU A 552 11.52 -7.45 29.46
CA GLU A 552 12.18 -6.15 29.30
C GLU A 552 13.63 -6.30 28.80
N ARG A 553 14.39 -7.19 29.46
CA ARG A 553 15.79 -7.45 29.10
C ARG A 553 15.92 -7.99 27.68
N GLN A 554 15.00 -8.87 27.27
CA GLN A 554 14.99 -9.43 25.91
C GLN A 554 14.61 -8.37 24.87
N MET A 555 13.63 -7.51 25.19
CA MET A 555 13.15 -6.45 24.30
C MET A 555 14.18 -5.35 24.10
N LEU A 556 15.01 -5.04 25.10
CA LEU A 556 16.09 -4.04 25.01
C LEU A 556 17.43 -4.63 24.51
N ALA A 557 17.57 -5.94 24.46
CA ALA A 557 18.79 -6.59 23.96
C ALA A 557 19.07 -6.23 22.49
N ASN A 558 20.34 -6.32 22.09
CA ASN A 558 20.79 -6.08 20.72
C ASN A 558 20.28 -4.75 20.12
N ASN A 559 20.38 -3.65 20.88
CA ASN A 559 19.86 -2.34 20.47
C ASN A 559 18.34 -2.34 20.20
N ALA A 560 17.60 -3.00 21.11
CA ALA A 560 16.16 -3.17 21.04
C ALA A 560 15.64 -3.80 19.74
N GLU A 561 16.40 -4.73 19.15
CA GLU A 561 16.08 -5.36 17.87
C GLU A 561 14.67 -5.99 17.87
N ALA A 562 14.27 -6.62 18.98
CA ALA A 562 12.95 -7.23 19.10
C ALA A 562 11.81 -6.21 19.05
N LEU A 563 11.95 -5.07 19.72
CA LEU A 563 10.96 -3.98 19.65
C LEU A 563 10.91 -3.36 18.25
N ARG A 564 12.07 -3.14 17.63
CA ARG A 564 12.17 -2.59 16.27
C ARG A 564 11.47 -3.47 15.24
N ARG A 565 11.59 -4.80 15.37
CA ARG A 565 10.94 -5.75 14.48
C ARG A 565 9.42 -5.72 14.55
N MET A 566 8.81 -5.30 15.66
CA MET A 566 7.34 -5.22 15.78
C MET A 566 6.71 -4.25 14.78
N PHE A 567 7.45 -3.23 14.36
CA PHE A 567 6.97 -2.23 13.40
C PHE A 567 7.11 -2.69 11.94
N GLU A 568 7.76 -3.84 11.68
CA GLU A 568 7.86 -4.51 10.38
C GLU A 568 7.95 -3.56 9.16
N TRP A 569 8.81 -2.52 9.17
CA TRP A 569 8.96 -1.41 8.19
C TRP A 569 7.76 -0.46 7.93
N LYS A 570 6.62 -0.66 8.59
CA LYS A 570 5.36 0.06 8.31
C LYS A 570 5.32 1.44 8.94
N VAL A 571 6.09 1.64 9.99
CA VAL A 571 6.29 2.92 10.65
C VAL A 571 7.64 3.51 10.23
N PRO A 572 7.74 4.82 9.92
CA PRO A 572 9.00 5.45 9.57
C PRO A 572 10.09 5.20 10.61
N GLN A 573 11.31 4.86 10.17
CA GLN A 573 12.41 4.51 11.08
C GLN A 573 12.73 5.61 12.10
N SER A 574 12.58 6.87 11.74
CA SER A 574 12.76 8.00 12.68
C SER A 574 11.76 8.00 13.84
N ARG A 575 10.52 7.53 13.62
CA ARG A 575 9.51 7.35 14.68
C ARG A 575 9.85 6.17 15.56
N VAL A 576 10.21 5.05 14.93
CA VAL A 576 10.67 3.85 15.64
C VAL A 576 11.86 4.19 16.54
N ASP A 577 12.86 4.92 16.03
CA ASP A 577 14.01 5.38 16.82
C ASP A 577 13.61 6.22 18.02
N GLU A 578 12.63 7.12 17.86
CA GLU A 578 12.11 7.95 18.95
C GLU A 578 11.35 7.11 20.01
N TYR A 579 10.52 6.15 19.59
CA TYR A 579 9.86 5.22 20.52
C TYR A 579 10.87 4.38 21.30
N ILE A 580 11.86 3.81 20.60
CA ILE A 580 12.92 3.02 21.24
C ILE A 580 13.73 3.88 22.21
N ARG A 581 14.06 5.13 21.84
CA ARG A 581 14.77 6.06 22.72
C ARG A 581 14.00 6.30 24.01
N ARG A 582 12.69 6.56 23.93
CA ARG A 582 11.81 6.77 25.09
C ARG A 582 11.68 5.52 25.94
N LEU A 583 11.41 4.36 25.32
CA LEU A 583 11.24 3.08 26.03
C LEU A 583 12.54 2.57 26.66
N SER A 584 13.70 3.01 26.15
CA SER A 584 15.02 2.67 26.72
C SER A 584 15.39 3.53 27.93
N GLU A 585 14.61 4.57 28.27
CA GLU A 585 14.82 5.31 29.51
C GLU A 585 14.62 4.41 30.74
N PRO A 586 15.39 4.61 31.82
CA PRO A 586 15.28 3.79 33.02
C PRO A 586 13.82 3.70 33.52
N GLY A 587 13.32 2.47 33.64
CA GLY A 587 11.96 2.18 34.12
C GLY A 587 10.84 2.35 33.09
N ALA A 588 11.09 2.94 31.92
CA ALA A 588 10.05 3.22 30.92
C ALA A 588 9.45 1.94 30.32
N LEU A 589 10.29 1.01 29.82
CA LEU A 589 9.77 -0.25 29.28
C LEU A 589 9.15 -1.15 30.36
N THR A 590 9.69 -1.17 31.59
CA THR A 590 9.04 -1.84 32.72
C THR A 590 7.63 -1.29 32.96
N ALA A 591 7.48 0.03 32.98
CA ALA A 591 6.19 0.70 33.16
C ALA A 591 5.21 0.38 32.01
N ALA A 592 5.67 0.43 30.75
CA ALA A 592 4.86 0.03 29.60
C ALA A 592 4.44 -1.44 29.67
N LEU A 593 5.34 -2.35 30.08
CA LEU A 593 5.03 -3.77 30.26
C LEU A 593 4.08 -4.04 31.45
N ASN A 594 3.98 -3.12 32.41
CA ASN A 594 3.09 -3.29 33.55
C ASN A 594 1.61 -3.29 33.14
N TRP A 595 1.23 -2.72 31.99
CA TRP A 595 -0.10 -2.86 31.41
C TRP A 595 -0.47 -4.34 31.16
N TYR A 596 0.49 -5.16 30.73
CA TYR A 596 0.28 -6.60 30.55
C TYR A 596 0.29 -7.38 31.87
N ARG A 597 1.06 -6.91 32.86
CA ARG A 597 1.27 -7.55 34.17
C ARG A 597 0.17 -7.21 35.18
N ALA A 598 -0.55 -6.12 34.95
CA ALA A 598 -1.66 -5.69 35.80
C ALA A 598 -2.74 -6.77 35.91
N ASN A 599 -3.47 -6.72 37.02
CA ASN A 599 -4.58 -7.63 37.25
C ASN A 599 -5.68 -7.42 36.20
N ARG A 600 -6.39 -8.50 35.88
CA ARG A 600 -7.58 -8.40 35.00
C ARG A 600 -8.65 -7.53 35.68
N PRO A 601 -9.48 -6.81 34.90
CA PRO A 601 -10.60 -6.06 35.42
C PRO A 601 -11.47 -6.93 36.35
N ARG A 602 -11.95 -6.34 37.45
CA ARG A 602 -12.75 -7.07 38.45
C ARG A 602 -14.16 -7.40 37.95
N ALA A 603 -14.68 -6.60 37.02
CA ALA A 603 -15.99 -6.79 36.39
C ALA A 603 -15.82 -7.16 34.90
N ALA A 604 -16.89 -7.68 34.29
CA ALA A 604 -16.98 -7.75 32.84
C ALA A 604 -17.41 -6.38 32.30
N ILE A 605 -16.81 -5.95 31.19
CA ILE A 605 -17.24 -4.73 30.49
C ILE A 605 -18.68 -4.88 29.98
N ASP A 606 -19.48 -3.82 30.07
CA ASP A 606 -20.85 -3.78 29.57
C ASP A 606 -20.87 -3.31 28.11
N LYS A 607 -22.06 -3.24 27.50
CA LYS A 607 -22.24 -2.70 26.14
C LYS A 607 -22.08 -1.19 26.12
N VAL A 608 -21.53 -0.68 25.03
CA VAL A 608 -21.34 0.77 24.83
C VAL A 608 -22.55 1.38 24.13
N SER A 609 -23.06 2.49 24.66
CA SER A 609 -24.19 3.25 24.08
C SER A 609 -23.77 4.52 23.33
N VAL A 610 -22.50 4.92 23.48
CA VAL A 610 -21.90 6.08 22.80
C VAL A 610 -21.84 5.83 21.29
N PRO A 611 -22.07 6.84 20.41
CA PRO A 611 -21.85 6.68 18.98
C PRO A 611 -20.42 6.26 18.66
N THR A 612 -20.26 5.13 17.98
CA THR A 612 -18.96 4.47 17.81
C THR A 612 -18.58 4.27 16.35
N LEU A 613 -17.37 4.71 16.01
CA LEU A 613 -16.64 4.26 14.83
C LEU A 613 -15.61 3.21 15.27
N TYR A 614 -15.65 2.02 14.69
CA TYR A 614 -14.62 1.01 14.88
C TYR A 614 -13.89 0.78 13.56
N VAL A 615 -12.57 0.96 13.57
CA VAL A 615 -11.69 0.77 12.41
C VAL A 615 -10.74 -0.40 12.69
N TRP A 616 -10.78 -1.44 11.87
CA TRP A 616 -9.92 -2.63 11.98
C TRP A 616 -9.26 -2.95 10.64
N SER A 617 -8.14 -3.67 10.64
CA SER A 617 -7.35 -3.96 9.44
C SER A 617 -7.04 -5.45 9.27
N THR A 618 -6.95 -5.91 8.01
CA THR A 618 -6.87 -7.36 7.71
C THR A 618 -5.52 -7.98 8.00
N GLU A 619 -4.44 -7.19 7.98
CA GLU A 619 -3.07 -7.66 8.27
C GLU A 619 -2.68 -7.36 9.72
N ASP A 620 -3.65 -7.13 10.60
CA ASP A 620 -3.41 -7.02 12.03
C ASP A 620 -2.91 -8.36 12.57
N VAL A 621 -1.68 -8.39 13.08
CA VAL A 621 -1.04 -9.60 13.62
C VAL A 621 -1.52 -9.95 15.04
N ALA A 622 -2.12 -9.00 15.76
CA ALA A 622 -2.54 -9.14 17.14
C ALA A 622 -4.04 -9.46 17.28
N LEU A 623 -4.88 -8.95 16.38
CA LEU A 623 -6.34 -8.95 16.52
C LEU A 623 -7.02 -9.50 15.26
N GLY A 624 -7.64 -10.67 15.39
CA GLY A 624 -8.28 -11.39 14.31
C GLY A 624 -9.72 -10.95 14.03
N SER A 625 -10.22 -11.39 12.87
CA SER A 625 -11.54 -11.03 12.35
C SER A 625 -12.70 -11.47 13.24
N THR A 626 -12.57 -12.58 13.97
CA THR A 626 -13.61 -13.07 14.89
C THR A 626 -13.97 -12.00 15.94
N ALA A 627 -12.98 -11.42 16.60
CA ALA A 627 -13.21 -10.38 17.60
C ALA A 627 -13.66 -9.06 16.97
N ALA A 628 -13.10 -8.71 15.80
CA ALA A 628 -13.47 -7.49 15.09
C ALA A 628 -14.95 -7.51 14.65
N LEU A 629 -15.41 -8.60 14.06
CA LEU A 629 -16.79 -8.74 13.60
C LEU A 629 -17.79 -8.90 14.75
N ASP A 630 -17.40 -9.54 15.86
CA ASP A 630 -18.27 -9.67 17.04
C ASP A 630 -18.47 -8.34 17.79
N THR A 631 -17.61 -7.34 17.56
CA THR A 631 -17.67 -6.03 18.24
C THR A 631 -19.03 -5.34 18.10
N GLU A 632 -19.72 -5.49 16.95
CA GLU A 632 -21.06 -4.93 16.73
C GLU A 632 -22.07 -5.37 17.81
N ASN A 633 -21.95 -6.61 18.31
CA ASN A 633 -22.87 -7.16 19.32
C ASN A 633 -22.74 -6.48 20.69
N TRP A 634 -21.69 -5.70 20.89
CA TRP A 634 -21.36 -5.00 22.14
C TRP A 634 -21.63 -3.50 22.08
N VAL A 635 -22.13 -2.99 20.96
CA VAL A 635 -22.52 -1.58 20.81
C VAL A 635 -24.04 -1.49 20.67
N THR A 636 -24.67 -0.67 21.50
CA THR A 636 -26.11 -0.40 21.49
C THR A 636 -26.44 0.97 20.88
N GLY A 637 -25.45 1.86 20.80
CA GLY A 637 -25.55 3.15 20.13
C GLY A 637 -25.36 3.05 18.60
N PRO A 638 -25.38 4.18 17.88
CA PRO A 638 -24.99 4.23 16.48
C PRO A 638 -23.59 3.63 16.29
N TYR A 639 -23.46 2.65 15.39
CA TYR A 639 -22.23 1.91 15.18
C TYR A 639 -21.85 1.91 13.70
N THR A 640 -20.60 2.28 13.42
CA THR A 640 -20.00 2.22 12.09
C THR A 640 -18.75 1.35 12.17
N PHE A 641 -18.72 0.27 11.40
CA PHE A 641 -17.53 -0.57 11.25
C PHE A 641 -16.83 -0.28 9.92
N GLN A 642 -15.52 -0.03 9.97
CA GLN A 642 -14.66 0.15 8.81
C GLN A 642 -13.53 -0.87 8.83
N MET A 643 -13.48 -1.69 7.79
CA MET A 643 -12.41 -2.66 7.58
C MET A 643 -11.43 -2.15 6.53
N LEU A 644 -10.15 -2.09 6.89
CA LEU A 644 -9.05 -1.68 6.01
C LEU A 644 -8.30 -2.92 5.51
N GLU A 645 -8.42 -3.20 4.22
CA GLU A 645 -7.68 -4.27 3.57
C GLU A 645 -6.20 -3.90 3.40
N ASP A 646 -5.30 -4.88 3.54
CA ASP A 646 -3.83 -4.76 3.34
C ASP A 646 -3.13 -3.73 4.25
N VAL A 647 -3.74 -3.38 5.38
CA VAL A 647 -3.18 -2.49 6.40
C VAL A 647 -2.85 -3.32 7.62
N THR A 648 -1.72 -3.03 8.27
CA THR A 648 -1.27 -3.74 9.48
C THR A 648 -1.92 -3.16 10.73
N HIS A 649 -1.45 -3.58 11.90
CA HIS A 649 -1.91 -3.07 13.18
C HIS A 649 -1.72 -1.54 13.32
N TRP A 650 -0.69 -0.98 12.68
CA TRP A 650 -0.22 0.41 12.84
C TRP A 650 -1.05 1.44 12.04
N ILE A 651 -2.39 1.34 12.06
CA ILE A 651 -3.31 2.17 11.25
C ILE A 651 -3.04 3.68 11.39
N PRO A 652 -2.82 4.25 12.60
CA PRO A 652 -2.59 5.69 12.75
C PRO A 652 -1.37 6.21 11.98
N GLU A 653 -0.33 5.39 11.82
CA GLU A 653 0.92 5.77 11.17
C GLU A 653 1.07 5.21 9.74
N GLU A 654 0.44 4.08 9.42
CA GLU A 654 0.49 3.46 8.09
C GLU A 654 -0.44 4.13 7.08
N VAL A 655 -1.65 4.53 7.51
CA VAL A 655 -2.66 5.19 6.67
C VAL A 655 -3.31 6.42 7.35
N PRO A 656 -2.49 7.38 7.84
CA PRO A 656 -2.95 8.49 8.66
C PRO A 656 -4.07 9.32 8.01
N GLU A 657 -3.98 9.57 6.70
CA GLU A 657 -4.97 10.36 5.96
C GLU A 657 -6.34 9.68 5.91
N VAL A 658 -6.34 8.35 5.71
CA VAL A 658 -7.56 7.55 5.59
C VAL A 658 -8.28 7.50 6.93
N LEU A 659 -7.53 7.20 8.00
CA LEU A 659 -8.07 7.18 9.35
C LEU A 659 -8.64 8.55 9.73
N THR A 660 -7.88 9.62 9.49
CA THR A 660 -8.29 11.00 9.83
C THR A 660 -9.56 11.42 9.09
N ALA A 661 -9.73 11.02 7.82
CA ALA A 661 -10.94 11.29 7.07
C ALA A 661 -12.17 10.62 7.71
N MET A 662 -12.05 9.35 8.11
CA MET A 662 -13.11 8.61 8.80
C MET A 662 -13.43 9.22 10.17
N MET A 663 -12.40 9.62 10.92
CA MET A 663 -12.57 10.33 12.19
C MET A 663 -13.34 11.64 12.00
N LEU A 664 -12.95 12.46 11.02
CA LEU A 664 -13.64 13.73 10.75
C LEU A 664 -15.10 13.52 10.34
N GLU A 665 -15.40 12.51 9.53
CA GLU A 665 -16.78 12.16 9.18
C GLU A 665 -17.59 11.82 10.44
N HIS A 666 -17.07 10.92 11.27
CA HIS A 666 -17.71 10.49 12.50
C HIS A 666 -17.91 11.64 13.50
N LEU A 667 -16.86 12.43 13.74
CA LEU A 667 -16.90 13.57 14.65
C LEU A 667 -17.88 14.66 14.20
N ASN A 668 -18.08 14.85 12.89
CA ASN A 668 -19.02 15.85 12.37
C ASN A 668 -20.47 15.34 12.33
N ALA A 669 -20.69 14.03 12.40
CA ALA A 669 -22.03 13.43 12.39
C ALA A 669 -22.79 13.57 13.73
N PHE A 670 -22.09 13.81 14.83
CA PHE A 670 -22.60 13.90 16.22
C PHE A 670 -22.00 15.10 16.93
#